data_AF-A0A2T0KFA7-F1
#
_entry.id   AF-A0A2T0KFA7-F1
#
_cell.length_a   1.000
_cell.length_b   1.000
_cell.length_c   1.000
_cell.angle_alpha   90.00
_cell.angle_beta   90.00
_cell.angle_gamma   90.00
#
_symmetry.space_group_name_H-M   'P 1'
#
loop_
_entity.id
_entity.type
_entity.pdbx_description
1 polymer ?
#
loop_
_entity_poly.entity_id
_entity_poly.type
_entity_poly.pdbx_seq_one_letter_code
_entity_poly.pdbx_strand_id
1 'polypeptide(L)'
;MSRVRRRLGFVLAAVLTATAAVIAGAPVASAATIDTSASYVLVNRNSGKALDVYNLATGDGARITQWSRNDQAQQQWQFVDSGGGYYRLRSKHSGKVLDVSGNSTADGGAIVQWTDNNAANQQFSIQDIDGYIQLIGRNSGKAVEVQGASTADNANIVQYSDWNGANQQWQLVKLGGTTQPPAGTFTNPVVWQDFADGDIIRVGDAYYYSASTMHYSPGAPILRSYDLVNWEYAGHSVPRLDFDSSAYDLSGGRAYVKGIWASTLNYRPSNSTYYWLGCTEFNRTYVYTAGAVDGAWSKKARINNCYYDAGLMFDNDVPYVAYGNGTISVAQLNSDLTAQVRAQTVYQTPSNIGTLEGARMYKRGNYYYIWLTRPANGQYVLRSTSPWGPYEQRQVLLDLPGPISGGGVPHQGGLVQTQAGDWWYMAFTDAYPGGRMPTLAPITWSNDWPVLTTVNGRWGATYPKPNITTSKTVQPMIGSDTFTSLGHRWEWNHNPDTSKFSVGNGLRLSTATVTNDLYSARNTLTHRIQGPSSTATIELDYSQMANGDRSGLAMLRDQSAWIGIRKDNGVTRVSMTNGLTMNSSWATTGTGSEAAGANVSGGKIWLRVSADIRPGSGRTATFSYSTNGSTFTNLGPAFTLNNAWQFFMGYRFAMFNYATQALGGSVTVNRFDMTAP
;
A
#
# COMPACT_ATOMS: atom_id res chain seq x y z
N MET A 1 -79.86 -25.66 -25.27
CA MET A 1 -78.77 -25.21 -26.18
C MET A 1 -78.96 -23.71 -26.44
N SER A 2 -77.87 -22.98 -26.69
CA SER A 2 -77.78 -21.54 -27.00
C SER A 2 -77.68 -20.55 -25.81
N ARG A 3 -76.42 -20.10 -25.61
CA ARG A 3 -75.94 -18.71 -25.64
C ARG A 3 -76.48 -17.64 -24.67
N VAL A 4 -75.49 -17.10 -23.93
CA VAL A 4 -75.09 -15.67 -23.82
C VAL A 4 -75.42 -14.93 -22.50
N ARG A 5 -74.31 -14.39 -21.97
CA ARG A 5 -74.11 -13.42 -20.87
C ARG A 5 -74.93 -12.13 -21.12
N ARG A 6 -75.26 -11.26 -20.16
CA ARG A 6 -74.32 -10.49 -19.30
C ARG A 6 -75.10 -9.45 -18.46
N ARG A 7 -74.47 -8.98 -17.38
CA ARG A 7 -74.59 -7.68 -16.64
C ARG A 7 -75.45 -7.63 -15.37
N LEU A 8 -74.80 -7.21 -14.28
CA LEU A 8 -75.08 -6.08 -13.36
C LEU A 8 -73.86 -6.11 -12.39
N GLY A 9 -73.09 -5.07 -12.05
CA GLY A 9 -73.37 -3.65 -11.82
C GLY A 9 -73.33 -3.43 -10.31
N PHE A 10 -72.26 -2.83 -9.75
CA PHE A 10 -72.30 -2.22 -8.41
C PHE A 10 -71.20 -1.15 -8.22
N VAL A 11 -71.62 -0.11 -7.50
CA VAL A 11 -70.98 1.16 -7.14
C VAL A 11 -69.92 0.97 -6.06
N LEU A 12 -68.83 1.77 -6.06
CA LEU A 12 -68.02 2.00 -4.87
C LEU A 12 -67.58 3.46 -4.74
N ALA A 13 -67.65 3.95 -3.50
CA ALA A 13 -67.44 5.33 -3.06
C ALA A 13 -65.98 5.79 -3.15
N ALA A 14 -65.79 7.07 -3.48
CA ALA A 14 -64.50 7.76 -3.52
C ALA A 14 -64.11 8.25 -2.12
N VAL A 15 -62.93 7.85 -1.66
CA VAL A 15 -62.24 8.44 -0.50
C VAL A 15 -61.13 9.34 -1.05
N LEU A 16 -61.19 10.64 -0.75
CA LEU A 16 -60.10 11.58 -1.02
C LEU A 16 -58.94 11.33 -0.04
N THR A 17 -57.77 10.96 -0.56
CA THR A 17 -56.49 11.11 0.12
C THR A 17 -55.72 12.26 -0.52
N ALA A 18 -55.52 13.34 0.24
CA ALA A 18 -54.64 14.43 -0.13
C ALA A 18 -53.18 13.95 -0.03
N THR A 19 -52.52 13.76 -1.17
CA THR A 19 -51.06 13.58 -1.22
C THR A 19 -50.40 14.95 -1.19
N ALA A 20 -49.78 15.30 -0.07
CA ALA A 20 -48.78 16.36 -0.03
C ALA A 20 -47.58 15.89 -0.86
N ALA A 21 -47.40 16.47 -2.04
CA ALA A 21 -46.18 16.30 -2.81
C ALA A 21 -45.04 16.99 -2.06
N VAL A 22 -44.24 16.20 -1.33
CA VAL A 22 -42.92 16.64 -0.89
C VAL A 22 -42.07 16.77 -2.15
N ILE A 23 -41.89 17.99 -2.63
CA ILE A 23 -40.85 18.31 -3.60
C ILE A 23 -39.53 18.08 -2.85
N ALA A 24 -38.95 16.90 -3.03
CA ALA A 24 -37.59 16.64 -2.59
C ALA A 24 -36.68 17.58 -3.39
N GLY A 25 -36.18 18.63 -2.73
CA GLY A 25 -35.09 19.42 -3.28
C GLY A 25 -33.92 18.49 -3.59
N ALA A 26 -33.38 18.59 -4.80
CA ALA A 26 -32.16 17.88 -5.18
C ALA A 26 -31.08 18.10 -4.09
N PRO A 27 -30.27 17.08 -3.76
CA PRO A 27 -29.20 17.26 -2.79
C PRO A 27 -28.27 18.36 -3.31
N VAL A 28 -28.08 19.41 -2.52
CA VAL A 28 -27.04 20.40 -2.81
C VAL A 28 -25.72 19.66 -2.69
N ALA A 29 -25.01 19.54 -3.81
CA ALA A 29 -23.68 18.95 -3.85
C ALA A 29 -22.79 19.62 -2.79
N SER A 30 -22.07 18.82 -2.01
CA SER A 30 -21.08 19.32 -1.08
C SER A 30 -20.00 20.03 -1.89
N ALA A 31 -19.93 21.36 -1.79
CA ALA A 31 -18.88 22.13 -2.42
C ALA A 31 -17.51 21.66 -1.90
N ALA A 32 -16.52 21.57 -2.78
CA ALA A 32 -15.12 21.43 -2.37
C ALA A 32 -14.79 22.55 -1.35
N THR A 33 -14.13 22.21 -0.23
CA THR A 33 -13.78 23.21 0.78
C THR A 33 -12.74 24.18 0.22
N ILE A 34 -13.18 25.36 -0.21
CA ILE A 34 -12.32 26.41 -0.73
C ILE A 34 -11.69 27.21 0.41
N ASP A 35 -10.37 27.33 0.41
CA ASP A 35 -9.64 28.23 1.29
C ASP A 35 -9.52 29.61 0.63
N THR A 36 -10.40 30.54 1.02
CA THR A 36 -10.43 31.91 0.48
C THR A 36 -9.21 32.75 0.85
N SER A 37 -8.36 32.29 1.78
CA SER A 37 -7.09 32.94 2.10
C SER A 37 -5.96 32.54 1.14
N ALA A 38 -6.14 31.48 0.33
CA ALA A 38 -5.11 30.94 -0.53
C ALA A 38 -5.19 31.44 -1.98
N SER A 39 -4.09 31.24 -2.73
CA SER A 39 -4.08 31.41 -4.19
C SER A 39 -4.16 30.04 -4.84
N TYR A 40 -4.68 29.94 -6.05
CA TYR A 40 -4.82 28.68 -6.78
C TYR A 40 -4.41 28.84 -8.24
N VAL A 41 -3.88 27.78 -8.83
CA VAL A 41 -3.85 27.59 -10.29
C VAL A 41 -4.99 26.65 -10.65
N LEU A 42 -5.78 27.01 -11.65
CA LEU A 42 -6.86 26.16 -12.17
C LEU A 42 -6.34 25.46 -13.43
N VAL A 43 -6.13 24.16 -13.36
CA VAL A 43 -5.58 23.35 -14.46
C VAL A 43 -6.69 22.58 -15.15
N ASN A 44 -6.90 22.81 -16.44
CA ASN A 44 -7.97 22.16 -17.19
C ASN A 44 -7.73 20.64 -17.30
N ARG A 45 -8.75 19.82 -17.00
CA ARG A 45 -8.65 18.35 -17.02
C ARG A 45 -8.33 17.80 -18.41
N ASN A 46 -8.87 18.41 -19.47
CA ASN A 46 -8.68 17.96 -20.85
C ASN A 46 -7.28 18.30 -21.40
N SER A 47 -6.78 19.51 -21.18
CA SER A 47 -5.53 19.99 -21.79
C SER A 47 -4.30 19.93 -20.87
N GLY A 48 -4.49 19.86 -19.53
CA GLY A 48 -3.42 20.02 -18.55
C GLY A 48 -2.85 21.44 -18.46
N LYS A 49 -3.49 22.44 -19.08
CA LYS A 49 -3.06 23.84 -19.12
C LYS A 49 -3.77 24.70 -18.08
N ALA A 50 -3.15 25.79 -17.68
CA ALA A 50 -3.64 26.67 -16.63
C ALA A 50 -4.53 27.79 -17.17
N LEU A 51 -5.55 28.19 -16.40
CA LEU A 51 -6.35 29.40 -16.62
C LEU A 51 -5.46 30.65 -16.46
N ASP A 52 -5.36 31.46 -17.51
CA ASP A 52 -4.31 32.49 -17.68
C ASP A 52 -4.89 33.81 -18.18
N VAL A 53 -4.48 34.94 -17.58
CA VAL A 53 -4.77 36.28 -18.10
C VAL A 53 -3.83 36.58 -19.28
N TYR A 54 -4.41 36.62 -20.48
CA TYR A 54 -3.64 36.71 -21.72
C TYR A 54 -2.73 37.94 -21.77
N ASN A 55 -1.48 37.70 -22.21
CA ASN A 55 -0.48 38.74 -22.47
C ASN A 55 -0.20 39.66 -21.27
N LEU A 56 -0.34 39.13 -20.04
CA LEU A 56 -0.11 39.87 -18.80
C LEU A 56 -0.94 41.16 -18.69
N ALA A 57 -2.09 41.22 -19.36
CA ALA A 57 -2.93 42.41 -19.39
C ALA A 57 -3.56 42.69 -18.01
N THR A 58 -3.69 43.97 -17.65
CA THR A 58 -4.22 44.40 -16.33
C THR A 58 -5.51 45.22 -16.42
N GLY A 59 -5.95 45.56 -17.63
CA GLY A 59 -7.16 46.35 -17.89
C GLY A 59 -8.45 45.51 -17.86
N ASP A 60 -9.58 46.21 -17.76
CA ASP A 60 -10.93 45.64 -17.89
C ASP A 60 -11.15 45.09 -19.30
N GLY A 61 -11.85 43.97 -19.39
CA GLY A 61 -12.12 43.28 -20.65
C GLY A 61 -10.94 42.46 -21.18
N ALA A 62 -9.83 42.36 -20.44
CA ALA A 62 -8.73 41.52 -20.86
C ALA A 62 -9.15 40.04 -20.91
N ARG A 63 -8.77 39.39 -22.00
CA ARG A 63 -9.20 38.02 -22.31
C ARG A 63 -8.57 37.01 -21.37
N ILE A 64 -9.38 36.03 -20.94
CA ILE A 64 -8.89 34.85 -20.24
C ILE A 64 -8.67 33.72 -21.25
N THR A 65 -7.53 33.06 -21.12
CA THR A 65 -7.09 31.96 -21.99
C THR A 65 -6.69 30.77 -21.16
N GLN A 66 -6.36 29.65 -21.83
CA GLN A 66 -5.45 28.69 -21.23
C GLN A 66 -4.02 28.87 -21.78
N TRP A 67 -3.04 28.57 -20.95
CA TRP A 67 -1.63 28.54 -21.33
C TRP A 67 -0.87 27.44 -20.59
N SER A 68 0.26 27.02 -21.15
CA SER A 68 1.23 26.16 -20.48
C SER A 68 1.53 26.68 -19.07
N ARG A 69 1.36 25.80 -18.08
CA ARG A 69 1.46 26.16 -16.67
C ARG A 69 2.88 26.62 -16.32
N ASN A 70 2.98 27.81 -15.72
CA ASN A 70 4.23 28.42 -15.29
C ASN A 70 4.16 29.03 -13.87
N ASP A 71 3.00 28.93 -13.20
CA ASP A 71 2.74 29.38 -11.83
C ASP A 71 3.00 30.87 -11.59
N GLN A 72 3.17 31.68 -12.64
CA GLN A 72 3.33 33.14 -12.53
C GLN A 72 1.99 33.81 -12.20
N ALA A 73 2.06 35.07 -11.75
CA ALA A 73 0.93 35.80 -11.17
C ALA A 73 -0.35 35.80 -12.03
N GLN A 74 -0.22 35.79 -13.36
CA GLN A 74 -1.36 35.79 -14.30
C GLN A 74 -2.13 34.46 -14.36
N GLN A 75 -1.56 33.39 -13.80
CA GLN A 75 -2.21 32.08 -13.67
C GLN A 75 -2.75 31.81 -12.25
N GLN A 76 -2.59 32.78 -11.34
CA GLN A 76 -2.97 32.62 -9.94
C GLN A 76 -4.29 33.35 -9.63
N TRP A 77 -5.20 32.62 -9.00
CA TRP A 77 -6.56 33.04 -8.70
C TRP A 77 -6.86 32.85 -7.22
N GLN A 78 -7.36 33.88 -6.56
CA GLN A 78 -7.86 33.81 -5.19
C GLN A 78 -9.38 33.78 -5.21
N PHE A 79 -9.99 32.81 -4.53
CA PHE A 79 -11.44 32.80 -4.35
C PHE A 79 -11.85 33.81 -3.29
N VAL A 80 -12.82 34.66 -3.63
CA VAL A 80 -13.39 35.68 -2.74
C VAL A 80 -14.86 35.35 -2.53
N ASP A 81 -15.25 35.09 -1.29
CA ASP A 81 -16.63 34.75 -0.95
C ASP A 81 -17.58 35.89 -1.34
N SER A 82 -18.74 35.52 -1.88
CA SER A 82 -19.82 36.41 -2.28
C SER A 82 -21.15 36.03 -1.59
N GLY A 83 -21.12 35.05 -0.67
CA GLY A 83 -22.25 34.55 0.08
C GLY A 83 -23.10 33.53 -0.69
N GLY A 84 -23.83 32.68 0.04
CA GLY A 84 -24.77 31.72 -0.55
C GLY A 84 -24.12 30.63 -1.42
N GLY A 85 -22.84 30.31 -1.20
CA GLY A 85 -22.10 29.30 -1.97
C GLY A 85 -21.47 29.80 -3.28
N TYR A 86 -21.44 31.12 -3.49
CA TYR A 86 -20.85 31.74 -4.68
C TYR A 86 -19.55 32.46 -4.38
N TYR A 87 -18.62 32.40 -5.34
CA TYR A 87 -17.29 33.00 -5.25
C TYR A 87 -17.00 33.87 -6.47
N ARG A 88 -16.21 34.92 -6.26
CA ARG A 88 -15.46 35.59 -7.32
C ARG A 88 -14.06 35.01 -7.38
N LEU A 89 -13.47 34.93 -8.57
CA LEU A 89 -12.07 34.50 -8.73
C LEU A 89 -11.22 35.73 -9.05
N ARG A 90 -10.46 36.21 -8.06
CA ARG A 90 -9.59 37.38 -8.17
C ARG A 90 -8.22 37.00 -8.70
N SER A 91 -7.81 37.57 -9.84
CA SER A 91 -6.46 37.43 -10.37
C SER A 91 -5.43 38.06 -9.42
N LYS A 92 -4.36 37.33 -9.09
CA LYS A 92 -3.23 37.89 -8.34
C LYS A 92 -2.39 38.86 -9.16
N HIS A 93 -2.44 38.79 -10.49
CA HIS A 93 -1.72 39.69 -11.38
C HIS A 93 -2.31 41.10 -11.40
N SER A 94 -3.62 41.21 -11.58
CA SER A 94 -4.29 42.49 -11.81
C SER A 94 -5.16 42.97 -10.63
N GLY A 95 -5.49 42.08 -9.68
CA GLY A 95 -6.45 42.32 -8.62
C GLY A 95 -7.92 42.34 -9.07
N LYS A 96 -8.18 42.14 -10.38
CA LYS A 96 -9.53 42.07 -10.98
C LYS A 96 -10.11 40.66 -10.87
N VAL A 97 -11.40 40.50 -11.13
CA VAL A 97 -12.10 39.22 -11.01
C VAL A 97 -12.52 38.66 -12.36
N LEU A 98 -12.68 37.34 -12.41
CA LEU A 98 -13.30 36.64 -13.54
C LEU A 98 -14.72 37.16 -13.78
N ASP A 99 -15.06 37.42 -15.04
CA ASP A 99 -16.30 38.10 -15.43
C ASP A 99 -16.85 37.49 -16.73
N VAL A 100 -18.15 37.20 -16.75
CA VAL A 100 -18.87 36.88 -17.99
C VAL A 100 -19.19 38.20 -18.71
N SER A 101 -18.47 38.44 -19.82
CA SER A 101 -18.50 39.70 -20.54
C SER A 101 -19.92 40.12 -20.95
N GLY A 102 -20.27 41.37 -20.64
CA GLY A 102 -21.57 41.95 -20.98
C GLY A 102 -22.77 41.28 -20.31
N ASN A 103 -22.60 40.59 -19.18
CA ASN A 103 -23.64 39.79 -18.53
C ASN A 103 -24.26 38.70 -19.43
N SER A 104 -23.53 38.24 -20.45
CA SER A 104 -24.06 37.28 -21.41
C SER A 104 -24.63 36.04 -20.71
N THR A 105 -25.74 35.52 -21.23
CA THR A 105 -26.31 34.22 -20.85
C THR A 105 -26.24 33.20 -21.99
N ALA A 106 -25.64 33.58 -23.12
CA ALA A 106 -25.49 32.71 -24.29
C ALA A 106 -24.26 31.80 -24.17
N ASP A 107 -24.35 30.64 -24.83
CA ASP A 107 -23.22 29.75 -25.06
C ASP A 107 -22.14 30.46 -25.88
N GLY A 108 -20.88 30.26 -25.50
CA GLY A 108 -19.75 30.95 -26.10
C GLY A 108 -19.55 32.39 -25.58
N GLY A 109 -20.31 32.83 -24.58
CA GLY A 109 -20.07 34.10 -23.90
C GLY A 109 -18.64 34.17 -23.35
N ALA A 110 -17.89 35.21 -23.72
CA ALA A 110 -16.48 35.33 -23.37
C ALA A 110 -16.27 35.51 -21.86
N ILE A 111 -15.26 34.82 -21.32
CA ILE A 111 -14.76 35.05 -19.98
C ILE A 111 -13.59 36.02 -20.04
N VAL A 112 -13.69 37.12 -19.30
CA VAL A 112 -12.71 38.20 -19.23
C VAL A 112 -12.33 38.46 -17.76
N GLN A 113 -11.35 39.33 -17.51
CA GLN A 113 -11.24 39.98 -16.21
C GLN A 113 -11.93 41.34 -16.23
N TRP A 114 -12.51 41.72 -15.09
CA TRP A 114 -13.12 43.04 -14.90
C TRP A 114 -12.96 43.54 -13.47
N THR A 115 -13.07 44.85 -13.28
CA THR A 115 -13.13 45.50 -11.97
C THR A 115 -14.17 44.83 -11.07
N ASP A 116 -13.74 44.47 -9.87
CA ASP A 116 -14.55 43.74 -8.89
C ASP A 116 -15.69 44.63 -8.36
N ASN A 117 -16.91 44.36 -8.83
CA ASN A 117 -18.14 45.05 -8.41
C ASN A 117 -19.15 44.09 -7.77
N ASN A 118 -18.76 42.81 -7.61
CA ASN A 118 -19.58 41.74 -7.04
C ASN A 118 -20.94 41.55 -7.73
N ALA A 119 -21.05 41.85 -9.02
CA ALA A 119 -22.24 41.57 -9.80
C ALA A 119 -22.42 40.07 -10.08
N ALA A 120 -23.65 39.66 -10.44
CA ALA A 120 -23.99 38.24 -10.63
C ALA A 120 -23.18 37.54 -11.73
N ASN A 121 -22.71 38.26 -12.74
CA ASN A 121 -21.84 37.74 -13.81
C ASN A 121 -20.37 37.55 -13.39
N GLN A 122 -20.00 37.97 -12.17
CA GLN A 122 -18.68 37.75 -11.56
C GLN A 122 -18.70 36.62 -10.53
N GLN A 123 -19.87 36.03 -10.29
CA GLN A 123 -20.09 35.06 -9.23
C GLN A 123 -20.26 33.66 -9.79
N PHE A 124 -19.50 32.71 -9.25
CA PHE A 124 -19.47 31.32 -9.68
C PHE A 124 -19.70 30.40 -8.48
N SER A 125 -20.64 29.48 -8.60
CA SER A 125 -20.72 28.35 -7.67
C SER A 125 -19.74 27.26 -8.10
N ILE A 126 -19.26 26.49 -7.15
CA ILE A 126 -18.27 25.44 -7.38
C ILE A 126 -18.96 24.09 -7.19
N GLN A 127 -18.88 23.25 -8.22
CA GLN A 127 -19.37 21.88 -8.16
C GLN A 127 -18.17 20.92 -8.18
N ASP A 128 -18.10 20.01 -7.21
CA ASP A 128 -17.07 18.97 -7.17
C ASP A 128 -17.48 17.80 -8.07
N ILE A 129 -16.57 17.39 -8.96
CA ILE A 129 -16.74 16.26 -9.89
C ILE A 129 -15.45 15.44 -9.90
N ASP A 130 -15.46 14.29 -9.22
CA ASP A 130 -14.36 13.31 -9.20
C ASP A 130 -12.98 13.92 -8.87
N GLY A 131 -12.92 14.84 -7.90
CA GLY A 131 -11.67 15.50 -7.49
C GLY A 131 -11.21 16.64 -8.42
N TYR A 132 -12.06 17.03 -9.38
CA TYR A 132 -11.98 18.28 -10.14
C TYR A 132 -13.16 19.18 -9.75
N ILE A 133 -13.16 20.42 -10.24
CA ILE A 133 -14.31 21.33 -10.09
C ILE A 133 -14.88 21.78 -11.43
N GLN A 134 -16.14 22.20 -11.42
CA GLN A 134 -16.71 23.09 -12.42
C GLN A 134 -17.03 24.45 -11.77
N LEU A 135 -16.80 25.53 -12.53
CA LEU A 135 -17.21 26.88 -12.17
C LEU A 135 -18.50 27.22 -12.91
N ILE A 136 -19.61 27.35 -12.17
CA ILE A 136 -20.93 27.59 -12.74
C ILE A 136 -21.35 29.03 -12.48
N GLY A 137 -21.54 29.82 -13.55
CA GLY A 137 -21.91 31.23 -13.46
C GLY A 137 -23.29 31.44 -12.83
N ARG A 138 -23.39 32.33 -11.84
CA ARG A 138 -24.65 32.64 -11.15
C ARG A 138 -25.68 33.30 -12.06
N ASN A 139 -25.24 34.11 -13.02
CA ASN A 139 -26.12 34.82 -13.95
C ASN A 139 -26.73 33.93 -15.04
N SER A 140 -26.07 32.83 -15.40
CA SER A 140 -26.42 32.03 -16.59
C SER A 140 -26.66 30.54 -16.31
N GLY A 141 -26.18 30.01 -15.18
CA GLY A 141 -26.16 28.58 -14.87
C GLY A 141 -25.19 27.76 -15.73
N LYS A 142 -24.26 28.42 -16.44
CA LYS A 142 -23.35 27.79 -17.42
C LYS A 142 -21.95 27.56 -16.85
N ALA A 143 -21.25 26.54 -17.36
CA ALA A 143 -19.92 26.18 -16.92
C ALA A 143 -18.84 26.99 -17.65
N VAL A 144 -17.78 27.38 -16.93
CA VAL A 144 -16.56 27.94 -17.52
C VAL A 144 -15.75 26.82 -18.19
N GLU A 145 -15.47 26.97 -19.47
CA GLU A 145 -14.80 25.96 -20.28
C GLU A 145 -13.74 26.50 -21.24
N VAL A 146 -12.85 25.61 -21.66
CA VAL A 146 -11.98 25.85 -22.81
C VAL A 146 -12.79 25.67 -24.09
N GLN A 147 -12.89 26.73 -24.90
CA GLN A 147 -13.72 26.76 -26.09
C GLN A 147 -13.31 25.66 -27.08
N GLY A 148 -14.28 24.85 -27.50
CA GLY A 148 -14.07 23.75 -28.45
C GLY A 148 -13.14 22.64 -27.93
N ALA A 149 -12.95 22.54 -26.61
CA ALA A 149 -12.03 21.58 -25.97
C ALA A 149 -10.59 21.62 -26.52
N SER A 150 -10.15 22.78 -27.02
CA SER A 150 -8.79 22.95 -27.54
C SER A 150 -7.73 22.60 -26.50
N THR A 151 -6.62 22.03 -26.94
CA THR A 151 -5.44 21.74 -26.10
C THR A 151 -4.27 22.69 -26.40
N ALA A 152 -4.47 23.68 -27.28
CA ALA A 152 -3.44 24.65 -27.62
C ALA A 152 -3.31 25.76 -26.56
N ASP A 153 -2.10 26.31 -26.42
CA ASP A 153 -1.91 27.60 -25.75
C ASP A 153 -2.72 28.67 -26.47
N ASN A 154 -3.09 29.72 -25.75
CA ASN A 154 -3.88 30.84 -26.25
C ASN A 154 -5.36 30.52 -26.54
N ALA A 155 -5.80 29.27 -26.34
CA ALA A 155 -7.20 28.90 -26.54
C ALA A 155 -8.10 29.70 -25.58
N ASN A 156 -9.25 30.10 -26.11
CA ASN A 156 -10.16 31.02 -25.45
C ASN A 156 -10.96 30.31 -24.34
N ILE A 157 -11.29 31.06 -23.30
CA ILE A 157 -12.17 30.61 -22.22
C ILE A 157 -13.54 31.27 -22.37
N VAL A 158 -14.59 30.46 -22.34
CA VAL A 158 -15.99 30.88 -22.51
C VAL A 158 -16.87 30.24 -21.43
N GLN A 159 -18.09 30.71 -21.29
CA GLN A 159 -19.14 29.91 -20.67
C GLN A 159 -19.89 29.08 -21.72
N TYR A 160 -20.37 27.92 -21.31
CA TYR A 160 -21.20 27.06 -22.16
C TYR A 160 -22.17 26.24 -21.30
N SER A 161 -23.26 25.78 -21.91
CA SER A 161 -24.17 24.79 -21.33
C SER A 161 -23.36 23.66 -20.68
N ASP A 162 -23.70 23.31 -19.44
CA ASP A 162 -23.01 22.25 -18.72
C ASP A 162 -23.39 20.89 -19.31
N TRP A 163 -22.40 20.20 -19.86
CA TRP A 163 -22.53 18.83 -20.37
C TRP A 163 -21.52 17.90 -19.69
N ASN A 164 -20.95 18.35 -18.56
CA ASN A 164 -19.94 17.66 -17.78
C ASN A 164 -18.70 17.25 -18.61
N GLY A 165 -18.31 18.10 -19.55
CA GLY A 165 -17.15 17.88 -20.41
C GLY A 165 -15.82 18.04 -19.67
N ALA A 166 -14.80 17.25 -20.04
CA ALA A 166 -13.47 17.38 -19.43
C ALA A 166 -12.82 18.77 -19.65
N ASN A 167 -13.21 19.48 -20.71
CA ASN A 167 -12.80 20.88 -20.95
C ASN A 167 -13.53 21.89 -20.05
N GLN A 168 -14.58 21.49 -19.33
CA GLN A 168 -15.33 22.29 -18.36
C GLN A 168 -14.86 22.05 -16.91
N GLN A 169 -13.92 21.12 -16.72
CA GLN A 169 -13.45 20.67 -15.42
C GLN A 169 -12.03 21.15 -15.14
N TRP A 170 -11.78 21.57 -13.90
CA TRP A 170 -10.55 22.22 -13.48
C TRP A 170 -10.01 21.60 -12.20
N GLN A 171 -8.74 21.24 -12.17
CA GLN A 171 -8.03 20.87 -10.96
C GLN A 171 -7.64 22.14 -10.21
N LEU A 172 -8.00 22.23 -8.93
CA LEU A 172 -7.52 23.30 -8.04
C LEU A 172 -6.17 22.95 -7.47
N VAL A 173 -5.14 23.70 -7.85
CA VAL A 173 -3.80 23.57 -7.29
C VAL A 173 -3.53 24.75 -6.36
N LYS A 174 -3.57 24.52 -5.04
CA LYS A 174 -3.36 25.55 -4.01
C LYS A 174 -1.89 26.01 -4.01
N LEU A 175 -1.68 27.32 -4.04
CA LEU A 175 -0.41 28.04 -3.94
C LEU A 175 -0.37 28.85 -2.64
N GLY A 176 0.74 28.77 -1.91
CA GLY A 176 1.03 29.69 -0.79
C GLY A 176 0.35 29.38 0.55
N GLY A 177 -0.24 28.20 0.75
CA GLY A 177 -0.45 27.71 2.11
C GLY A 177 0.92 27.45 2.76
N THR A 178 1.13 27.92 4.00
CA THR A 178 2.27 27.50 4.82
C THR A 178 2.09 26.05 5.26
N THR A 179 2.22 25.16 4.30
CA THR A 179 2.78 23.82 4.44
C THR A 179 3.70 23.71 3.26
N GLN A 180 4.90 24.28 3.42
CA GLN A 180 6.03 23.95 2.58
C GLN A 180 6.04 22.41 2.41
N PRO A 181 6.31 21.84 1.21
CA PRO A 181 6.71 20.43 1.16
C PRO A 181 7.72 20.23 2.27
N PRO A 182 7.55 19.21 3.13
CA PRO A 182 8.17 19.23 4.44
C PRO A 182 9.65 19.53 4.28
N ALA A 183 10.07 20.72 4.75
CA ALA A 183 11.43 21.15 4.59
C ALA A 183 12.33 20.12 5.29
N GLY A 184 13.36 19.67 4.58
CA GLY A 184 14.30 18.68 5.08
C GLY A 184 14.38 17.43 4.22
N THR A 185 15.07 16.45 4.76
CA THR A 185 15.37 15.19 4.11
C THR A 185 14.69 14.03 4.83
N PHE A 186 14.57 12.90 4.16
CA PHE A 186 14.36 11.61 4.81
C PHE A 186 15.62 10.76 4.67
N THR A 187 15.72 9.73 5.49
CA THR A 187 16.84 8.76 5.48
C THR A 187 16.33 7.40 5.04
N ASN A 188 17.08 6.75 4.16
CA ASN A 188 16.85 5.36 3.77
C ASN A 188 17.43 4.39 4.83
N PRO A 189 16.82 3.21 5.03
CA PRO A 189 15.57 2.77 4.43
C PRO A 189 14.36 3.49 5.04
N VAL A 190 13.31 3.72 4.25
CA VAL A 190 12.06 4.33 4.76
C VAL A 190 11.30 3.38 5.69
N VAL A 191 11.51 2.07 5.54
CA VAL A 191 11.00 1.05 6.45
C VAL A 191 12.13 0.07 6.74
N TRP A 192 12.53 -0.04 8.01
CA TRP A 192 13.55 -1.01 8.45
C TRP A 192 12.93 -2.27 9.04
N GLN A 193 12.06 -2.90 8.25
CA GLN A 193 11.46 -4.21 8.51
C GLN A 193 11.37 -4.99 7.18
N ASP A 194 11.35 -6.32 7.25
CA ASP A 194 11.36 -7.21 6.08
C ASP A 194 10.07 -7.12 5.25
N PHE A 195 10.10 -6.32 4.18
CA PHE A 195 9.00 -6.08 3.26
C PHE A 195 9.48 -6.14 1.82
N ALA A 196 9.56 -7.35 1.32
CA ALA A 196 10.14 -7.63 0.01
C ALA A 196 9.12 -7.71 -1.11
N ASP A 197 9.64 -7.83 -2.34
CA ASP A 197 8.87 -8.07 -3.55
C ASP A 197 7.73 -7.06 -3.73
N GLY A 198 8.03 -5.80 -3.38
CA GLY A 198 7.07 -4.71 -3.27
C GLY A 198 6.27 -4.42 -4.52
N ASP A 199 4.99 -4.13 -4.36
CA ASP A 199 4.19 -3.44 -5.38
C ASP A 199 3.55 -2.20 -4.74
N ILE A 200 3.82 -1.03 -5.32
CA ILE A 200 3.44 0.27 -4.77
C ILE A 200 2.43 0.96 -5.69
N ILE A 201 1.30 1.38 -5.10
CA ILE A 201 0.25 2.12 -5.80
C ILE A 201 -0.13 3.38 -5.04
N ARG A 202 -0.71 4.35 -5.75
CA ARG A 202 -1.38 5.50 -5.14
C ARG A 202 -2.87 5.44 -5.45
N VAL A 203 -3.71 5.64 -4.44
CA VAL A 203 -5.16 5.81 -4.60
C VAL A 203 -5.57 7.07 -3.85
N GLY A 204 -6.02 8.09 -4.58
CA GLY A 204 -6.28 9.40 -4.02
C GLY A 204 -5.03 9.99 -3.37
N ASP A 205 -5.11 10.26 -2.06
CA ASP A 205 -4.03 10.85 -1.26
C ASP A 205 -3.18 9.83 -0.48
N ALA A 206 -3.49 8.53 -0.60
CA ALA A 206 -2.79 7.46 0.10
C ALA A 206 -1.91 6.64 -0.85
N TYR A 207 -0.80 6.16 -0.32
CA TYR A 207 0.13 5.24 -0.95
C TYR A 207 0.03 3.89 -0.26
N TYR A 208 0.00 2.82 -1.05
CA TYR A 208 -0.10 1.46 -0.56
C TYR A 208 1.07 0.63 -1.08
N TYR A 209 1.70 -0.15 -0.20
CA TYR A 209 2.79 -1.05 -0.54
C TYR A 209 2.43 -2.47 -0.14
N SER A 210 2.25 -3.35 -1.12
CA SER A 210 2.03 -4.80 -0.90
C SER A 210 3.37 -5.53 -0.91
N ALA A 211 3.57 -6.48 0.00
CA ALA A 211 4.81 -7.29 0.06
C ALA A 211 4.53 -8.80 0.02
N SER A 212 5.58 -9.60 -0.22
CA SER A 212 5.53 -11.06 -0.10
C SER A 212 5.66 -11.53 1.36
N THR A 213 5.15 -12.74 1.65
CA THR A 213 5.17 -13.33 3.00
C THR A 213 5.39 -14.84 3.03
N MET A 214 5.53 -15.47 1.87
CA MET A 214 5.72 -16.91 1.77
C MET A 214 4.62 -17.68 2.53
N HIS A 215 4.98 -18.34 3.63
CA HIS A 215 4.12 -19.20 4.44
C HIS A 215 3.52 -18.50 5.67
N TYR A 216 3.79 -17.21 5.86
CA TYR A 216 3.18 -16.46 6.96
C TYR A 216 1.71 -16.11 6.65
N SER A 217 0.85 -16.24 7.67
CA SER A 217 -0.61 -16.10 7.59
C SER A 217 -1.14 -15.13 8.65
N PRO A 218 -1.96 -14.12 8.35
CA PRO A 218 -2.40 -13.72 7.02
C PRO A 218 -1.21 -13.31 6.14
N GLY A 219 -1.40 -13.39 4.83
CA GLY A 219 -0.37 -13.16 3.83
C GLY A 219 -0.64 -11.92 2.97
N ALA A 220 0.39 -11.49 2.22
CA ALA A 220 0.36 -10.28 1.41
C ALA A 220 -0.01 -9.02 2.21
N PRO A 221 0.84 -8.61 3.17
CA PRO A 221 0.64 -7.41 3.97
C PRO A 221 0.63 -6.19 3.07
N ILE A 222 -0.18 -5.21 3.47
CA ILE A 222 -0.32 -3.91 2.85
C ILE A 222 0.12 -2.87 3.87
N LEU A 223 1.09 -2.06 3.51
CA LEU A 223 1.44 -0.85 4.24
C LEU A 223 0.70 0.35 3.66
N ARG A 224 0.39 1.34 4.49
CA ARG A 224 -0.17 2.64 4.08
C ARG A 224 0.77 3.77 4.46
N SER A 225 0.90 4.74 3.57
CA SER A 225 1.60 6.01 3.81
C SER A 225 0.82 7.16 3.19
N TYR A 226 1.04 8.36 3.70
CA TYR A 226 0.52 9.60 3.12
C TYR A 226 1.64 10.52 2.60
N ASP A 227 2.91 10.12 2.73
CA ASP A 227 4.09 10.93 2.37
C ASP A 227 5.25 10.10 1.77
N LEU A 228 5.04 8.80 1.51
CA LEU A 228 6.01 7.78 1.06
C LEU A 228 7.15 7.46 2.04
N VAL A 229 7.24 8.15 3.17
CA VAL A 229 8.35 8.03 4.12
C VAL A 229 7.90 7.35 5.40
N ASN A 230 6.74 7.76 5.93
CA ASN A 230 6.18 7.22 7.15
C ASN A 230 5.11 6.20 6.80
N TRP A 231 5.25 4.97 7.31
CA TRP A 231 4.39 3.84 6.97
C TRP A 231 3.77 3.20 8.20
N GLU A 232 2.53 2.72 8.05
CA GLU A 232 1.84 1.85 9.00
C GLU A 232 1.40 0.54 8.34
N TYR A 233 1.15 -0.48 9.15
CA TYR A 233 0.42 -1.66 8.71
C TYR A 233 -1.04 -1.30 8.46
N ALA A 234 -1.55 -1.57 7.25
CA ALA A 234 -2.90 -1.24 6.85
C ALA A 234 -3.81 -2.48 6.69
N GLY A 235 -3.27 -3.62 6.27
CA GLY A 235 -4.09 -4.81 6.06
C GLY A 235 -3.31 -5.98 5.47
N HIS A 236 -4.04 -7.03 5.06
CA HIS A 236 -3.50 -8.20 4.38
C HIS A 236 -4.45 -8.64 3.28
N SER A 237 -3.93 -8.86 2.08
CA SER A 237 -4.77 -9.27 0.94
C SER A 237 -5.26 -10.71 1.05
N VAL A 238 -4.51 -11.56 1.76
CA VAL A 238 -4.80 -12.99 1.90
C VAL A 238 -5.04 -13.31 3.38
N PRO A 239 -6.30 -13.33 3.86
CA PRO A 239 -6.60 -13.51 5.28
C PRO A 239 -6.24 -14.90 5.82
N ARG A 240 -6.21 -15.92 4.94
CA ARG A 240 -5.79 -17.29 5.21
C ARG A 240 -5.16 -17.88 3.96
N LEU A 241 -4.06 -18.60 4.10
CA LEU A 241 -3.35 -19.24 3.00
C LEU A 241 -4.11 -20.48 2.54
N ASP A 242 -5.06 -20.29 1.62
CA ASP A 242 -5.86 -21.37 1.05
C ASP A 242 -5.43 -21.61 -0.41
N PHE A 243 -4.28 -22.27 -0.59
CA PHE A 243 -3.65 -22.49 -1.89
C PHE A 243 -3.69 -23.95 -2.34
N ASP A 244 -4.82 -24.64 -2.11
CA ASP A 244 -5.06 -26.02 -2.53
C ASP A 244 -4.03 -27.03 -1.96
N SER A 245 -3.51 -26.77 -0.75
CA SER A 245 -2.59 -27.66 -0.05
C SER A 245 -2.75 -27.55 1.46
N SER A 246 -2.90 -28.69 2.17
CA SER A 246 -2.96 -28.71 3.63
C SER A 246 -1.60 -28.41 4.29
N ALA A 247 -0.51 -28.39 3.51
CA ALA A 247 0.82 -28.05 4.03
C ALA A 247 0.87 -26.64 4.63
N TYR A 248 0.02 -25.72 4.15
CA TYR A 248 -0.14 -24.38 4.71
C TYR A 248 -0.81 -24.35 6.08
N ASP A 249 -1.49 -25.42 6.48
CA ASP A 249 -2.05 -25.59 7.82
C ASP A 249 -1.06 -26.21 8.80
N LEU A 250 0.14 -26.54 8.33
CA LEU A 250 1.13 -27.33 9.05
C LEU A 250 0.54 -28.66 9.53
N SER A 251 -0.37 -29.23 8.72
CA SER A 251 -1.11 -30.46 8.97
C SER A 251 -0.90 -31.41 7.79
N GLY A 252 -0.29 -32.58 8.04
CA GLY A 252 0.06 -33.54 6.99
C GLY A 252 1.19 -33.10 6.05
N GLY A 253 1.85 -31.97 6.32
CA GLY A 253 2.94 -31.43 5.52
C GLY A 253 3.44 -30.07 6.03
N ARG A 254 4.40 -29.47 5.31
CA ARG A 254 4.99 -28.15 5.61
C ARG A 254 5.17 -27.33 4.34
N ALA A 255 5.01 -26.01 4.46
CA ALA A 255 5.10 -25.06 3.34
C ALA A 255 6.20 -23.99 3.52
N TYR A 256 7.22 -24.26 4.35
CA TYR A 256 8.34 -23.32 4.52
C TYR A 256 8.94 -22.89 3.18
N VAL A 257 9.18 -21.58 3.04
CA VAL A 257 9.68 -20.90 1.84
C VAL A 257 8.78 -21.03 0.58
N LYS A 258 7.58 -21.61 0.73
CA LYS A 258 6.54 -21.63 -0.30
C LYS A 258 5.48 -20.55 -0.05
N GLY A 259 4.37 -20.56 -0.78
CA GLY A 259 3.28 -19.59 -0.60
C GLY A 259 3.42 -18.36 -1.44
N ILE A 260 3.30 -17.19 -0.79
CA ILE A 260 3.22 -15.90 -1.46
C ILE A 260 4.62 -15.38 -1.80
N TRP A 261 4.98 -15.49 -3.08
CA TRP A 261 6.18 -14.90 -3.68
C TRP A 261 5.83 -13.52 -4.29
N ALA A 262 6.68 -12.97 -5.16
CA ALA A 262 6.40 -11.69 -5.81
C ALA A 262 5.03 -11.71 -6.51
N SER A 263 4.19 -10.78 -6.08
CA SER A 263 2.77 -10.68 -6.40
C SER A 263 2.46 -9.21 -6.76
N THR A 264 1.20 -8.91 -7.07
CA THR A 264 0.77 -7.56 -7.44
C THR A 264 -0.49 -7.12 -6.71
N LEU A 265 -0.56 -5.83 -6.40
CA LEU A 265 -1.71 -5.14 -5.84
C LEU A 265 -2.05 -3.97 -6.75
N ASN A 266 -3.30 -3.86 -7.19
CA ASN A 266 -3.76 -2.67 -7.90
C ASN A 266 -5.20 -2.30 -7.52
N TYR A 267 -5.58 -1.05 -7.77
CA TYR A 267 -6.92 -0.54 -7.54
C TYR A 267 -7.59 -0.24 -8.87
N ARG A 268 -8.86 -0.65 -8.99
CA ARG A 268 -9.67 -0.41 -10.18
C ARG A 268 -10.69 0.70 -9.88
N PRO A 269 -10.51 1.91 -10.44
CA PRO A 269 -11.39 3.04 -10.14
C PRO A 269 -12.85 2.83 -10.55
N SER A 270 -13.09 2.16 -11.68
CA SER A 270 -14.43 1.99 -12.28
C SER A 270 -15.44 1.27 -11.38
N ASN A 271 -14.96 0.44 -10.45
CA ASN A 271 -15.78 -0.29 -9.49
C ASN A 271 -15.28 -0.15 -8.04
N SER A 272 -14.41 0.83 -7.81
CA SER A 272 -13.83 1.14 -6.51
C SER A 272 -13.27 -0.06 -5.73
N THR A 273 -12.57 -0.96 -6.43
CA THR A 273 -12.17 -2.26 -5.86
C THR A 273 -10.66 -2.47 -5.94
N TYR A 274 -10.08 -2.96 -4.84
CA TYR A 274 -8.70 -3.44 -4.80
C TYR A 274 -8.62 -4.91 -5.27
N TYR A 275 -7.56 -5.22 -6.00
CA TYR A 275 -7.26 -6.56 -6.50
C TYR A 275 -5.83 -6.92 -6.15
N TRP A 276 -5.66 -8.10 -5.57
CA TRP A 276 -4.36 -8.72 -5.35
C TRP A 276 -4.27 -10.01 -6.17
N LEU A 277 -3.16 -10.21 -6.87
CA LEU A 277 -2.89 -11.42 -7.64
C LEU A 277 -1.51 -11.98 -7.28
N GLY A 278 -1.42 -13.28 -7.04
CA GLY A 278 -0.15 -13.96 -6.82
C GLY A 278 -0.16 -15.40 -7.32
N CYS A 279 0.89 -15.80 -8.03
CA CYS A 279 1.13 -17.22 -8.31
C CYS A 279 1.70 -17.92 -7.08
N THR A 280 1.20 -19.11 -6.78
CA THR A 280 1.75 -19.96 -5.72
C THR A 280 2.12 -21.35 -6.27
N GLU A 281 3.15 -21.96 -5.67
CA GLU A 281 3.68 -23.28 -6.06
C GLU A 281 4.07 -23.40 -7.55
N PHE A 282 4.38 -22.28 -8.21
CA PHE A 282 4.66 -22.24 -9.66
C PHE A 282 3.55 -22.89 -10.51
N ASN A 283 2.32 -22.91 -9.99
CA ASN A 283 1.23 -23.70 -10.54
C ASN A 283 0.10 -22.81 -11.04
N ARG A 284 -0.47 -21.99 -10.17
CA ARG A 284 -1.70 -21.25 -10.45
C ARG A 284 -1.70 -19.89 -9.77
N THR A 285 -2.42 -18.93 -10.35
CA THR A 285 -2.59 -17.60 -9.78
C THR A 285 -3.91 -17.48 -9.03
N TYR A 286 -3.84 -16.91 -7.83
CA TYR A 286 -5.01 -16.60 -7.02
C TYR A 286 -5.32 -15.11 -7.09
N VAL A 287 -6.61 -14.79 -7.10
CA VAL A 287 -7.10 -13.41 -7.12
C VAL A 287 -7.87 -13.16 -5.84
N TYR A 288 -7.51 -12.12 -5.11
CA TYR A 288 -8.21 -11.64 -3.91
C TYR A 288 -8.69 -10.20 -4.13
N THR A 289 -9.78 -9.83 -3.46
CA THR A 289 -10.39 -8.52 -3.65
C THR A 289 -11.01 -7.96 -2.36
N ALA A 290 -11.02 -6.63 -2.25
CA ALA A 290 -11.66 -5.88 -1.17
C ALA A 290 -12.08 -4.47 -1.64
N GLY A 291 -13.06 -3.86 -0.97
CA GLY A 291 -13.43 -2.46 -1.20
C GLY A 291 -12.48 -1.44 -0.54
N ALA A 292 -11.70 -1.88 0.46
CA ALA A 292 -10.71 -1.08 1.17
C ALA A 292 -9.55 -1.98 1.62
N VAL A 293 -8.33 -1.42 1.74
CA VAL A 293 -7.14 -2.22 2.09
C VAL A 293 -7.18 -2.78 3.51
N ASP A 294 -7.82 -2.05 4.44
CA ASP A 294 -8.06 -2.41 5.84
C ASP A 294 -9.43 -3.11 6.03
N GLY A 295 -10.13 -3.41 4.93
CA GLY A 295 -11.42 -4.07 4.91
C GLY A 295 -11.32 -5.60 4.83
N ALA A 296 -12.48 -6.23 4.62
CA ALA A 296 -12.57 -7.67 4.44
C ALA A 296 -12.11 -8.09 3.04
N TRP A 297 -11.05 -8.89 2.99
CA TRP A 297 -10.55 -9.49 1.76
C TRP A 297 -11.18 -10.86 1.51
N SER A 298 -11.50 -11.16 0.25
CA SER A 298 -12.07 -12.44 -0.16
C SER A 298 -11.37 -12.99 -1.40
N LYS A 299 -11.22 -14.31 -1.45
CA LYS A 299 -10.73 -15.00 -2.66
C LYS A 299 -11.80 -14.88 -3.75
N LYS A 300 -11.44 -14.25 -4.86
CA LYS A 300 -12.31 -14.04 -6.01
C LYS A 300 -12.19 -15.15 -7.05
N ALA A 301 -10.96 -15.57 -7.34
CA ALA A 301 -10.71 -16.54 -8.41
C ALA A 301 -9.42 -17.32 -8.23
N ARG A 302 -9.32 -18.37 -9.04
CA ARG A 302 -8.13 -19.20 -9.23
C ARG A 302 -7.96 -19.43 -10.72
N ILE A 303 -6.86 -18.91 -11.28
CA ILE A 303 -6.53 -18.98 -12.70
C ILE A 303 -5.46 -20.05 -12.89
N ASN A 304 -5.66 -20.96 -13.85
CA ASN A 304 -4.77 -22.10 -14.08
C ASN A 304 -3.37 -21.72 -14.54
N ASN A 305 -3.19 -20.54 -15.15
CA ASN A 305 -1.87 -20.06 -15.53
C ASN A 305 -1.15 -19.46 -14.31
N CYS A 306 0.14 -19.74 -14.16
CA CYS A 306 0.98 -19.12 -13.16
C CYS A 306 1.56 -17.82 -13.70
N TYR A 307 1.02 -16.70 -13.24
CA TYR A 307 1.65 -15.39 -13.41
C TYR A 307 2.77 -15.22 -12.38
N TYR A 308 3.88 -15.93 -12.59
CA TYR A 308 5.09 -15.80 -11.77
C TYR A 308 5.62 -14.36 -11.83
N ASP A 309 5.88 -13.76 -10.67
CA ASP A 309 6.36 -12.38 -10.56
C ASP A 309 5.46 -11.35 -11.26
N ALA A 310 4.16 -11.43 -10.96
CA ALA A 310 3.12 -10.66 -11.65
C ALA A 310 3.18 -9.14 -11.37
N GLY A 311 2.74 -8.35 -12.36
CA GLY A 311 2.43 -6.93 -12.26
C GLY A 311 1.12 -6.59 -12.99
N LEU A 312 0.06 -6.29 -12.25
CA LEU A 312 -1.27 -5.95 -12.74
C LEU A 312 -1.35 -4.47 -13.11
N MET A 313 -1.98 -4.15 -14.22
CA MET A 313 -2.30 -2.79 -14.66
C MET A 313 -3.68 -2.77 -15.33
N PHE A 314 -4.41 -1.68 -15.16
CA PHE A 314 -5.65 -1.40 -15.89
C PHE A 314 -5.40 -0.33 -16.95
N ASP A 315 -5.85 -0.57 -18.19
CA ASP A 315 -5.89 0.45 -19.25
C ASP A 315 -7.28 0.50 -19.86
N ASN A 316 -7.93 1.66 -19.77
CA ASN A 316 -9.35 1.83 -20.14
C ASN A 316 -10.22 0.71 -19.56
N ASP A 317 -9.99 0.42 -18.28
CA ASP A 317 -10.67 -0.63 -17.52
C ASP A 317 -10.34 -2.08 -17.91
N VAL A 318 -9.50 -2.30 -18.93
CA VAL A 318 -9.04 -3.64 -19.33
C VAL A 318 -7.86 -4.08 -18.46
N PRO A 319 -7.95 -5.24 -17.78
CA PRO A 319 -6.87 -5.77 -16.94
C PRO A 319 -5.79 -6.47 -17.76
N TYR A 320 -4.54 -6.05 -17.55
CA TYR A 320 -3.34 -6.69 -18.07
C TYR A 320 -2.41 -7.11 -16.94
N VAL A 321 -1.75 -8.26 -17.09
CA VAL A 321 -0.77 -8.77 -16.14
C VAL A 321 0.52 -9.07 -16.88
N ALA A 322 1.60 -8.34 -16.58
CA ALA A 322 2.95 -8.71 -17.00
C ALA A 322 3.51 -9.75 -16.02
N TYR A 323 4.22 -10.77 -16.51
CA TYR A 323 4.75 -11.84 -15.67
C TYR A 323 5.89 -12.61 -16.38
N GLY A 324 6.64 -13.39 -15.62
CA GLY A 324 7.67 -14.30 -16.12
C GLY A 324 9.07 -14.03 -15.57
N ASN A 325 9.98 -14.96 -15.86
CA ASN A 325 11.40 -14.93 -15.49
C ASN A 325 12.23 -15.28 -16.73
N GLY A 326 13.05 -14.33 -17.19
CA GLY A 326 13.83 -14.41 -18.42
C GLY A 326 12.98 -14.25 -19.69
N THR A 327 11.88 -14.99 -19.77
CA THR A 327 10.84 -14.86 -20.80
C THR A 327 9.67 -14.08 -20.21
N ILE A 328 9.43 -12.87 -20.70
CA ILE A 328 8.38 -11.99 -20.18
C ILE A 328 7.16 -12.06 -21.08
N SER A 329 6.01 -12.30 -20.46
CA SER A 329 4.71 -12.37 -21.11
C SER A 329 3.77 -11.30 -20.57
N VAL A 330 2.78 -10.92 -21.36
CA VAL A 330 1.63 -10.15 -20.94
C VAL A 330 0.38 -11.00 -21.14
N ALA A 331 -0.47 -11.07 -20.12
CA ALA A 331 -1.81 -11.63 -20.20
C ALA A 331 -2.85 -10.51 -20.14
N GLN A 332 -3.95 -10.68 -20.88
CA GLN A 332 -5.18 -9.92 -20.71
C GLN A 332 -6.17 -10.82 -19.98
N LEU A 333 -6.78 -10.31 -18.91
CA LEU A 333 -7.85 -11.00 -18.20
C LEU A 333 -9.23 -10.53 -18.70
N ASN A 334 -10.26 -11.30 -18.39
CA ASN A 334 -11.64 -10.85 -18.56
C ASN A 334 -11.97 -9.73 -17.55
N SER A 335 -13.09 -9.04 -17.77
CA SER A 335 -13.45 -7.84 -16.99
C SER A 335 -13.67 -8.11 -15.50
N ASP A 336 -13.91 -9.33 -15.06
CA ASP A 336 -14.03 -9.68 -13.65
C ASP A 336 -12.72 -10.25 -13.06
N LEU A 337 -11.63 -10.34 -13.83
CA LEU A 337 -10.34 -10.90 -13.43
C LEU A 337 -10.42 -12.36 -12.96
N THR A 338 -11.37 -13.15 -13.48
CA THR A 338 -11.53 -14.57 -13.12
C THR A 338 -10.89 -15.53 -14.11
N ALA A 339 -10.57 -15.08 -15.33
CA ALA A 339 -10.01 -15.91 -16.39
C ALA A 339 -9.08 -15.15 -17.33
N GLN A 340 -8.11 -15.87 -17.89
CA GLN A 340 -7.27 -15.38 -18.97
C GLN A 340 -8.06 -15.35 -20.28
N VAL A 341 -8.08 -14.20 -20.96
CA VAL A 341 -8.63 -14.06 -22.32
C VAL A 341 -7.58 -14.41 -23.36
N ARG A 342 -6.37 -13.87 -23.19
CA ARG A 342 -5.20 -14.19 -24.03
C ARG A 342 -3.92 -13.89 -23.29
N ALA A 343 -2.82 -14.50 -23.73
CA ALA A 343 -1.48 -14.17 -23.30
C ALA A 343 -0.49 -14.28 -24.46
N GLN A 344 0.60 -13.52 -24.39
CA GLN A 344 1.65 -13.52 -25.40
C GLN A 344 3.00 -13.27 -24.72
N THR A 345 4.05 -13.97 -25.16
CA THR A 345 5.43 -13.56 -24.88
C THR A 345 5.71 -12.23 -25.59
N VAL A 346 6.17 -11.23 -24.85
CA VAL A 346 6.43 -9.88 -25.37
C VAL A 346 7.90 -9.51 -25.37
N TYR A 347 8.73 -10.24 -24.61
CA TYR A 347 10.15 -9.97 -24.52
C TYR A 347 10.92 -11.22 -24.07
N GLN A 348 12.07 -11.47 -24.70
CA GLN A 348 13.04 -12.48 -24.30
C GLN A 348 14.30 -11.76 -23.81
N THR A 349 14.71 -12.05 -22.58
CA THR A 349 15.92 -11.43 -22.01
C THR A 349 17.15 -11.89 -22.77
N PRO A 350 17.98 -10.96 -23.28
CA PRO A 350 19.28 -11.28 -23.87
C PRO A 350 20.20 -11.99 -22.86
N SER A 351 20.93 -13.01 -23.32
CA SER A 351 21.80 -13.83 -22.46
C SER A 351 22.88 -13.04 -21.74
N ASN A 352 23.34 -11.91 -22.31
CA ASN A 352 24.33 -11.04 -21.69
C ASN A 352 23.80 -10.23 -20.49
N ILE A 353 22.47 -10.10 -20.35
CA ILE A 353 21.84 -9.52 -19.16
C ILE A 353 21.62 -10.60 -18.10
N GLY A 354 21.33 -11.84 -18.51
CA GLY A 354 20.98 -12.94 -17.62
C GLY A 354 19.47 -13.07 -17.48
N THR A 355 18.96 -13.02 -16.25
CA THR A 355 17.52 -13.12 -15.97
C THR A 355 16.92 -11.76 -15.65
N LEU A 356 15.77 -11.47 -16.25
CA LEU A 356 14.87 -10.41 -15.79
C LEU A 356 13.57 -11.01 -15.23
N GLU A 357 13.15 -10.58 -14.05
CA GLU A 357 11.91 -11.01 -13.37
C GLU A 357 11.30 -9.84 -12.57
N GLY A 358 10.37 -10.11 -11.64
CA GLY A 358 9.77 -9.11 -10.76
C GLY A 358 8.93 -8.05 -11.48
N ALA A 359 8.08 -8.46 -12.42
CA ALA A 359 7.39 -7.53 -13.32
C ALA A 359 6.44 -6.57 -12.58
N ARG A 360 6.51 -5.27 -12.93
CA ARG A 360 5.46 -4.28 -12.64
C ARG A 360 5.08 -3.56 -13.92
N MET A 361 3.79 -3.46 -14.22
CA MET A 361 3.31 -2.91 -15.49
C MET A 361 2.69 -1.53 -15.29
N TYR A 362 3.01 -0.58 -16.17
CA TYR A 362 2.52 0.80 -16.11
C TYR A 362 2.11 1.30 -17.49
N LYS A 363 1.22 2.30 -17.51
CA LYS A 363 0.97 3.13 -18.68
C LYS A 363 1.29 4.59 -18.36
N ARG A 364 2.04 5.24 -19.22
CA ARG A 364 2.36 6.67 -19.12
C ARG A 364 2.41 7.29 -20.52
N GLY A 365 1.52 8.26 -20.77
CA GLY A 365 1.33 8.82 -22.10
C GLY A 365 0.97 7.72 -23.12
N ASN A 366 1.70 7.68 -24.23
CA ASN A 366 1.47 6.71 -25.31
C ASN A 366 2.18 5.37 -25.10
N TYR A 367 2.87 5.18 -23.97
CA TYR A 367 3.73 4.03 -23.73
C TYR A 367 3.25 3.15 -22.58
N TYR A 368 3.43 1.85 -22.78
CA TYR A 368 3.38 0.80 -21.77
C TYR A 368 4.80 0.49 -21.32
N TYR A 369 4.96 0.31 -20.01
CA TYR A 369 6.24 0.00 -19.40
C TYR A 369 6.14 -1.30 -18.60
N ILE A 370 7.22 -2.10 -18.61
CA ILE A 370 7.37 -3.24 -17.70
C ILE A 370 8.69 -3.04 -16.95
N TRP A 371 8.59 -2.85 -15.64
CA TRP A 371 9.71 -2.71 -14.72
C TRP A 371 10.17 -4.08 -14.27
N LEU A 372 11.46 -4.40 -14.43
CA LEU A 372 12.01 -5.73 -14.20
C LEU A 372 13.35 -5.68 -13.47
N THR A 373 13.49 -6.50 -12.43
CA THR A 373 14.77 -6.67 -11.74
C THR A 373 15.68 -7.62 -12.51
N ARG A 374 17.00 -7.38 -12.44
CA ARG A 374 18.03 -8.39 -12.66
C ARG A 374 18.49 -8.87 -11.28
N PRO A 375 18.02 -10.04 -10.81
CA PRO A 375 18.31 -10.50 -9.46
C PRO A 375 19.81 -10.70 -9.24
N ALA A 376 20.41 -10.16 -8.18
CA ALA A 376 19.87 -9.23 -7.18
C ALA A 376 20.62 -7.88 -7.23
N ASN A 377 20.99 -7.41 -8.43
CA ASN A 377 21.92 -6.29 -8.59
C ASN A 377 21.59 -5.29 -9.70
N GLY A 378 20.46 -5.41 -10.40
CA GLY A 378 20.12 -4.49 -11.47
C GLY A 378 18.62 -4.22 -11.60
N GLN A 379 18.29 -3.11 -12.25
CA GLN A 379 16.93 -2.75 -12.59
C GLN A 379 16.86 -2.33 -14.06
N TYR A 380 15.86 -2.84 -14.75
CA TYR A 380 15.62 -2.67 -16.15
C TYR A 380 14.17 -2.23 -16.38
N VAL A 381 13.95 -1.55 -17.49
CA VAL A 381 12.63 -1.12 -17.92
C VAL A 381 12.45 -1.45 -19.39
N LEU A 382 11.32 -2.07 -19.69
CA LEU A 382 10.84 -2.29 -21.05
C LEU A 382 9.85 -1.17 -21.41
N ARG A 383 9.80 -0.74 -22.67
CA ARG A 383 8.83 0.23 -23.18
C ARG A 383 8.25 -0.21 -24.54
N SER A 384 6.96 0.02 -24.76
CA SER A 384 6.30 -0.19 -26.05
C SER A 384 5.10 0.74 -26.21
N THR A 385 4.65 1.00 -27.44
CA THR A 385 3.37 1.70 -27.71
C THR A 385 2.16 0.76 -27.70
N SER A 386 2.39 -0.55 -27.52
CA SER A 386 1.36 -1.58 -27.43
C SER A 386 1.60 -2.45 -26.20
N PRO A 387 0.57 -2.90 -25.46
CA PRO A 387 0.77 -3.83 -24.35
C PRO A 387 1.27 -5.20 -24.82
N TRP A 388 1.24 -5.46 -26.13
CA TRP A 388 1.70 -6.71 -26.77
C TRP A 388 3.10 -6.61 -27.38
N GLY A 389 3.76 -5.47 -27.19
CA GLY A 389 5.07 -5.22 -27.76
C GLY A 389 5.04 -4.85 -29.26
N PRO A 390 6.20 -4.92 -29.94
CA PRO A 390 7.49 -5.29 -29.37
C PRO A 390 7.96 -4.28 -28.31
N TYR A 391 8.68 -4.76 -27.30
CA TYR A 391 9.26 -3.92 -26.26
C TYR A 391 10.74 -3.65 -26.53
N GLU A 392 11.13 -2.39 -26.45
CA GLU A 392 12.53 -1.97 -26.31
C GLU A 392 12.93 -1.94 -24.82
N GLN A 393 14.22 -2.07 -24.52
CA GLN A 393 14.73 -2.23 -23.16
C GLN A 393 15.77 -1.15 -22.82
N ARG A 394 15.78 -0.70 -21.56
CA ARG A 394 16.82 0.18 -21.01
C ARG A 394 17.23 -0.25 -19.60
N GLN A 395 18.53 -0.16 -19.32
CA GLN A 395 19.07 -0.35 -17.97
C GLN A 395 18.86 0.93 -17.16
N VAL A 396 18.33 0.80 -15.94
CA VAL A 396 18.11 1.90 -15.00
C VAL A 396 19.24 1.97 -13.99
N LEU A 397 19.62 0.82 -13.42
CA LEU A 397 20.76 0.67 -12.52
C LEU A 397 21.38 -0.72 -12.68
N LEU A 398 22.67 -0.82 -12.38
CA LEU A 398 23.41 -2.09 -12.28
C LEU A 398 24.55 -1.89 -11.28
N ASP A 399 24.67 -2.79 -10.31
CA ASP A 399 25.69 -2.77 -9.25
C ASP A 399 25.77 -1.42 -8.51
N LEU A 400 24.65 -0.71 -8.42
CA LEU A 400 24.58 0.60 -7.81
C LEU A 400 24.69 0.46 -6.28
N PRO A 401 25.70 1.07 -5.63
CA PRO A 401 25.84 0.94 -4.19
C PRO A 401 24.62 1.48 -3.44
N GLY A 402 24.09 0.67 -2.53
CA GLY A 402 22.88 0.97 -1.76
C GLY A 402 23.07 1.92 -0.58
N PRO A 403 21.96 2.35 0.06
CA PRO A 403 21.97 3.28 1.18
C PRO A 403 22.19 2.61 2.55
N ILE A 404 22.07 1.28 2.64
CA ILE A 404 22.24 0.52 3.88
C ILE A 404 23.67 -0.02 3.93
N SER A 405 24.46 0.40 4.91
CA SER A 405 25.83 -0.11 5.08
C SER A 405 25.84 -1.63 5.29
N GLY A 406 26.62 -2.33 4.47
CA GLY A 406 26.70 -3.81 4.45
C GLY A 406 25.52 -4.50 3.77
N GLY A 407 24.52 -3.75 3.31
CA GLY A 407 23.40 -4.27 2.51
C GLY A 407 23.78 -4.43 1.03
N GLY A 408 22.92 -5.12 0.30
CA GLY A 408 23.05 -5.33 -1.15
C GLY A 408 22.71 -4.10 -2.00
N VAL A 409 22.46 -4.35 -3.27
CA VAL A 409 22.06 -3.33 -4.25
C VAL A 409 20.53 -3.14 -4.19
N PRO A 410 20.01 -1.89 -4.19
CA PRO A 410 18.58 -1.65 -4.34
C PRO A 410 18.07 -2.15 -5.69
N HIS A 411 17.07 -3.03 -5.69
CA HIS A 411 16.49 -3.63 -6.89
C HIS A 411 15.01 -4.00 -6.67
N GLN A 412 14.33 -4.37 -7.76
CA GLN A 412 12.91 -4.79 -7.77
C GLN A 412 12.00 -3.72 -7.13
N GLY A 413 10.77 -4.06 -6.74
CA GLY A 413 9.80 -3.07 -6.27
C GLY A 413 9.13 -2.34 -7.43
N GLY A 414 8.69 -1.09 -7.21
CA GLY A 414 7.83 -0.39 -8.17
C GLY A 414 7.95 1.13 -8.18
N LEU A 415 7.34 1.73 -9.20
CA LEU A 415 7.27 3.16 -9.43
C LEU A 415 5.93 3.71 -8.95
N VAL A 416 5.93 4.91 -8.38
CA VAL A 416 4.71 5.60 -7.99
C VAL A 416 4.81 7.09 -8.30
N GLN A 417 3.70 7.67 -8.76
CA GLN A 417 3.59 9.11 -9.00
C GLN A 417 2.89 9.79 -7.82
N THR A 418 3.41 10.92 -7.35
CA THR A 418 2.75 11.77 -6.35
C THR A 418 1.60 12.58 -6.95
N GLN A 419 0.83 13.23 -6.09
CA GLN A 419 -0.23 14.16 -6.48
C GLN A 419 0.34 15.39 -7.21
N ALA A 420 1.58 15.77 -6.90
CA ALA A 420 2.31 16.85 -7.58
C ALA A 420 2.88 16.44 -8.96
N GLY A 421 2.77 15.14 -9.31
CA GLY A 421 3.26 14.62 -10.59
C GLY A 421 4.69 14.07 -10.56
N ASP A 422 5.39 14.21 -9.43
CA ASP A 422 6.75 13.67 -9.22
C ASP A 422 6.73 12.14 -9.19
N TRP A 423 7.76 11.50 -9.74
CA TRP A 423 7.89 10.05 -9.74
C TRP A 423 8.93 9.58 -8.74
N TRP A 424 8.65 8.47 -8.11
CA TRP A 424 9.50 7.85 -7.11
C TRP A 424 9.62 6.36 -7.36
N TYR A 425 10.79 5.81 -7.05
CA TYR A 425 11.09 4.40 -7.10
C TYR A 425 11.22 3.85 -5.68
N MET A 426 10.34 2.92 -5.34
CA MET A 426 10.40 2.13 -4.11
C MET A 426 10.97 0.76 -4.44
N ALA A 427 12.28 0.62 -4.23
CA ALA A 427 13.00 -0.65 -4.31
C ALA A 427 13.01 -1.36 -2.95
N PHE A 428 13.67 -2.51 -2.85
CA PHE A 428 14.19 -3.00 -1.56
C PHE A 428 15.69 -3.28 -1.63
N THR A 429 16.33 -3.32 -0.47
CA THR A 429 17.75 -3.69 -0.30
C THR A 429 17.86 -4.95 0.55
N ASP A 430 18.64 -5.94 0.08
CA ASP A 430 18.97 -7.14 0.84
C ASP A 430 19.83 -6.78 2.06
N ALA A 431 19.27 -6.88 3.26
CA ALA A 431 19.84 -6.41 4.52
C ALA A 431 19.87 -7.53 5.58
N TYR A 432 20.30 -8.74 5.18
CA TYR A 432 20.35 -9.91 6.05
C TYR A 432 21.37 -9.74 7.20
N PRO A 433 21.01 -10.11 8.44
CA PRO A 433 19.96 -11.08 8.81
C PRO A 433 18.55 -10.48 8.98
N GLY A 434 18.38 -9.15 8.83
CA GLY A 434 17.11 -8.46 9.01
C GLY A 434 16.05 -8.75 7.93
N GLY A 435 16.46 -9.18 6.74
CA GLY A 435 15.57 -9.40 5.59
C GLY A 435 15.79 -8.35 4.50
N ARG A 436 14.72 -7.95 3.81
CA ARG A 436 14.75 -7.07 2.64
C ARG A 436 13.99 -5.77 2.94
N MET A 437 14.68 -4.63 2.88
CA MET A 437 14.18 -3.35 3.42
C MET A 437 13.78 -2.37 2.31
N PRO A 438 12.55 -1.81 2.32
CA PRO A 438 12.14 -0.79 1.37
C PRO A 438 13.05 0.45 1.37
N THR A 439 13.50 0.85 0.17
CA THR A 439 14.35 2.04 -0.05
C THR A 439 13.75 2.91 -1.15
N LEU A 440 13.77 4.23 -0.95
CA LEU A 440 13.09 5.22 -1.79
C LEU A 440 14.11 6.11 -2.52
N ALA A 441 13.89 6.37 -3.81
CA ALA A 441 14.65 7.34 -4.57
C ALA A 441 13.79 8.09 -5.61
N PRO A 442 14.10 9.36 -5.93
CA PRO A 442 13.39 10.11 -6.95
C PRO A 442 13.68 9.58 -8.37
N ILE A 443 12.66 9.64 -9.22
CA ILE A 443 12.74 9.33 -10.65
C ILE A 443 12.44 10.59 -11.45
N THR A 444 13.32 10.92 -12.37
CA THR A 444 13.06 11.92 -13.42
C THR A 444 12.78 11.21 -14.74
N TRP A 445 12.25 11.96 -15.72
CA TRP A 445 11.95 11.42 -17.04
C TRP A 445 12.71 12.18 -18.12
N SER A 446 13.38 11.45 -19.01
CA SER A 446 14.10 12.00 -20.16
C SER A 446 13.83 11.16 -21.39
N ASN A 447 13.32 11.78 -22.46
CA ASN A 447 12.90 11.11 -23.69
C ASN A 447 11.97 9.90 -23.42
N ASP A 448 10.99 10.11 -22.53
CA ASP A 448 10.04 9.11 -22.06
C ASP A 448 10.66 7.83 -21.45
N TRP A 449 11.87 7.94 -20.90
CA TRP A 449 12.49 6.91 -20.08
C TRP A 449 12.66 7.40 -18.64
N PRO A 450 12.41 6.52 -17.64
CA PRO A 450 12.70 6.84 -16.25
C PRO A 450 14.22 6.85 -16.02
N VAL A 451 14.67 7.84 -15.25
CA VAL A 451 16.06 8.01 -14.85
C VAL A 451 16.12 8.11 -13.34
N LEU A 452 16.86 7.18 -12.72
CA LEU A 452 17.10 7.18 -11.28
C LEU A 452 17.96 8.40 -10.91
N THR A 453 17.47 9.18 -9.95
CA THR A 453 18.28 10.24 -9.34
C THR A 453 19.25 9.62 -8.37
N THR A 454 20.55 9.91 -8.51
CA THR A 454 21.59 9.41 -7.62
C THR A 454 22.22 10.54 -6.83
N VAL A 455 22.87 10.21 -5.71
CA VAL A 455 23.68 11.14 -4.91
C VAL A 455 25.11 10.63 -4.95
N ASN A 456 26.02 11.40 -5.54
CA ASN A 456 27.43 11.03 -5.70
C ASN A 456 27.62 9.63 -6.35
N GLY A 457 26.83 9.34 -7.39
CA GLY A 457 26.91 8.06 -8.12
C GLY A 457 26.39 6.85 -7.36
N ARG A 458 25.61 7.05 -6.29
CA ARG A 458 25.05 5.98 -5.44
C ARG A 458 23.56 6.21 -5.18
N TRP A 459 22.89 5.19 -4.66
CA TRP A 459 21.60 5.40 -4.05
C TRP A 459 21.77 6.27 -2.80
N GLY A 460 21.09 7.42 -2.76
CA GLY A 460 21.20 8.37 -1.66
C GLY A 460 20.80 7.76 -0.32
N ALA A 461 21.68 7.87 0.66
CA ALA A 461 21.35 7.60 2.07
C ALA A 461 20.24 8.56 2.54
N THR A 462 20.25 9.79 2.03
CA THR A 462 19.18 10.77 2.22
C THR A 462 18.76 11.37 0.89
N TYR A 463 17.50 11.79 0.81
CA TYR A 463 16.95 12.62 -0.27
C TYR A 463 16.06 13.69 0.35
N PRO A 464 15.77 14.79 -0.38
CA PRO A 464 14.66 15.68 -0.02
C PRO A 464 13.37 14.87 0.18
N LYS A 465 12.55 15.26 1.14
CA LYS A 465 11.22 14.65 1.29
C LYS A 465 10.40 14.84 0.01
N PRO A 466 9.55 13.86 -0.36
CA PRO A 466 8.62 14.03 -1.46
C PRO A 466 7.80 15.30 -1.32
N ASN A 467 7.54 15.97 -2.45
CA ASN A 467 6.69 17.16 -2.51
C ASN A 467 5.21 16.76 -2.32
N ILE A 468 4.88 16.37 -1.10
CA ILE A 468 3.56 15.92 -0.68
C ILE A 468 3.16 16.74 0.55
N THR A 469 1.99 17.34 0.48
CA THR A 469 1.38 18.03 1.61
C THR A 469 0.31 17.13 2.20
N THR A 470 0.46 16.75 3.47
CA THR A 470 -0.54 15.95 4.19
C THR A 470 -0.57 16.35 5.66
N SER A 471 -1.77 16.35 6.24
CA SER A 471 -1.98 16.43 7.70
C SER A 471 -2.28 15.06 8.31
N LYS A 472 -2.36 14.01 7.49
CA LYS A 472 -2.65 12.66 7.95
C LYS A 472 -1.40 12.04 8.55
N THR A 473 -1.56 11.39 9.68
CA THR A 473 -0.52 10.64 10.36
C THR A 473 -0.74 9.14 10.20
N VAL A 474 0.34 8.38 10.44
CA VAL A 474 0.32 6.91 10.43
C VAL A 474 0.64 6.38 11.82
N GLN A 475 0.12 5.21 12.14
CA GLN A 475 0.38 4.52 13.39
C GLN A 475 1.82 3.99 13.46
N PRO A 476 2.47 4.03 14.63
CA PRO A 476 3.79 3.42 14.81
C PRO A 476 3.80 1.92 14.49
N MET A 477 4.79 1.49 13.69
CA MET A 477 5.02 0.08 13.36
C MET A 477 5.49 -0.75 14.55
N ILE A 478 5.96 -0.10 15.61
CA ILE A 478 6.49 -0.71 16.85
C ILE A 478 5.73 -0.19 18.06
N GLY A 479 5.91 -0.82 19.21
CA GLY A 479 5.29 -0.39 20.47
C GLY A 479 4.73 -1.56 21.27
N SER A 480 3.79 -1.25 22.15
CA SER A 480 3.13 -2.19 23.04
C SER A 480 1.84 -2.76 22.43
N ASP A 481 1.57 -4.03 22.67
CA ASP A 481 0.30 -4.68 22.37
C ASP A 481 -0.15 -5.51 23.58
N THR A 482 -1.41 -5.34 23.98
CA THR A 482 -2.06 -6.11 25.07
C THR A 482 -3.08 -7.12 24.54
N PHE A 483 -3.13 -7.27 23.20
CA PHE A 483 -3.95 -8.24 22.49
C PHE A 483 -5.44 -8.14 22.80
N THR A 484 -5.98 -6.92 22.78
CA THR A 484 -7.44 -6.70 22.72
C THR A 484 -8.01 -7.23 21.40
N SER A 485 -7.20 -7.20 20.33
CA SER A 485 -7.41 -7.85 19.04
C SER A 485 -6.05 -8.18 18.42
N LEU A 486 -6.01 -8.96 17.33
CA LEU A 486 -4.79 -9.12 16.54
C LEU A 486 -4.78 -8.08 15.41
N GLY A 487 -3.96 -7.04 15.57
CA GLY A 487 -3.74 -6.04 14.51
C GLY A 487 -2.91 -6.58 13.34
N HIS A 488 -2.83 -5.80 12.26
CA HIS A 488 -2.17 -6.16 11.00
C HIS A 488 -0.63 -6.32 11.09
N ARG A 489 0.00 -6.07 12.24
CA ARG A 489 1.44 -6.31 12.43
C ARG A 489 1.79 -7.77 12.71
N TRP A 490 0.77 -8.59 13.02
CA TRP A 490 0.93 -9.96 13.46
C TRP A 490 0.68 -10.96 12.33
N GLU A 491 1.58 -11.93 12.19
CA GLU A 491 1.43 -13.03 11.24
C GLU A 491 1.84 -14.34 11.90
N TRP A 492 1.03 -15.38 11.77
CA TRP A 492 1.31 -16.74 12.17
C TRP A 492 2.33 -17.39 11.22
N ASN A 493 3.24 -18.19 11.76
CA ASN A 493 4.00 -19.13 10.97
C ASN A 493 3.06 -20.26 10.51
N HIS A 494 2.72 -20.28 9.21
CA HIS A 494 1.63 -21.09 8.65
C HIS A 494 0.24 -20.65 9.15
N ASN A 495 -0.83 -21.22 8.60
CA ASN A 495 -2.18 -20.94 9.07
C ASN A 495 -2.38 -21.41 10.52
N PRO A 496 -3.02 -20.60 11.37
CA PRO A 496 -3.33 -21.01 12.74
C PRO A 496 -4.45 -22.05 12.80
N ASP A 497 -4.46 -22.82 13.88
CA ASP A 497 -5.64 -23.46 14.42
C ASP A 497 -6.45 -22.44 15.21
N THR A 498 -7.53 -21.96 14.61
CA THR A 498 -8.41 -20.93 15.20
C THR A 498 -9.17 -21.41 16.42
N SER A 499 -9.22 -22.71 16.71
CA SER A 499 -9.80 -23.25 17.94
C SER A 499 -8.83 -23.23 19.13
N LYS A 500 -7.55 -22.90 18.89
CA LYS A 500 -6.46 -23.00 19.88
C LYS A 500 -5.82 -21.67 20.24
N PHE A 501 -6.41 -20.55 19.85
CA PHE A 501 -6.04 -19.24 20.37
C PHE A 501 -7.26 -18.34 20.59
N SER A 502 -7.11 -17.32 21.43
CA SER A 502 -8.10 -16.25 21.58
C SER A 502 -7.40 -14.94 21.99
N VAL A 503 -8.06 -13.83 21.71
CA VAL A 503 -7.65 -12.46 22.09
C VAL A 503 -8.80 -11.75 22.79
N GLY A 504 -8.52 -10.60 23.42
CA GLY A 504 -9.48 -9.78 24.16
C GLY A 504 -9.01 -9.44 25.57
N ASN A 505 -8.28 -10.35 26.21
CA ASN A 505 -7.70 -10.21 27.55
C ASN A 505 -6.27 -10.79 27.55
N GLY A 506 -5.43 -10.30 26.64
CA GLY A 506 -4.19 -10.96 26.28
C GLY A 506 -4.37 -12.02 25.18
N LEU A 507 -3.25 -12.51 24.66
CA LEU A 507 -3.21 -13.59 23.67
C LEU A 507 -3.12 -14.92 24.41
N ARG A 508 -4.23 -15.64 24.47
CA ARG A 508 -4.24 -17.01 25.01
C ARG A 508 -3.87 -18.00 23.91
N LEU A 509 -2.87 -18.84 24.18
CA LEU A 509 -2.42 -19.91 23.30
C LEU A 509 -2.61 -21.27 24.00
N SER A 510 -3.54 -22.08 23.51
CA SER A 510 -3.64 -23.49 23.89
C SER A 510 -2.69 -24.33 23.04
N THR A 511 -2.17 -25.43 23.59
CA THR A 511 -1.34 -26.33 22.81
C THR A 511 -2.13 -26.88 21.61
N ALA A 512 -1.61 -26.64 20.41
CA ALA A 512 -2.23 -27.02 19.14
C ALA A 512 -1.53 -28.21 18.48
N THR A 513 -0.34 -28.58 18.96
CA THR A 513 0.50 -29.64 18.38
C THR A 513 1.25 -30.38 19.48
N VAL A 514 1.30 -31.71 19.36
CA VAL A 514 2.21 -32.56 20.12
C VAL A 514 3.46 -32.79 19.27
N THR A 515 4.59 -32.21 19.67
CA THR A 515 5.85 -32.22 18.91
C THR A 515 7.04 -31.87 19.81
N ASN A 516 8.25 -32.31 19.46
CA ASN A 516 9.50 -31.80 20.04
C ASN A 516 10.17 -30.72 19.16
N ASP A 517 9.55 -30.41 18.02
CA ASP A 517 10.08 -29.51 17.00
C ASP A 517 9.23 -28.24 16.91
N LEU A 518 9.83 -27.08 17.25
CA LEU A 518 9.20 -25.76 17.12
C LEU A 518 8.77 -25.49 15.68
N TYR A 519 9.48 -25.99 14.68
CA TYR A 519 9.11 -25.79 13.28
C TYR A 519 7.86 -26.58 12.87
N SER A 520 7.42 -27.54 13.68
CA SER A 520 6.13 -28.24 13.54
C SER A 520 5.02 -27.62 14.40
N ALA A 521 5.33 -26.67 15.29
CA ALA A 521 4.35 -26.13 16.22
C ALA A 521 3.42 -25.13 15.53
N ARG A 522 2.14 -25.52 15.39
CA ARG A 522 1.07 -24.59 14.98
C ARG A 522 0.91 -23.48 16.01
N ASN A 523 0.29 -22.37 15.60
CA ASN A 523 0.01 -21.21 16.45
C ASN A 523 1.27 -20.55 17.02
N THR A 524 2.35 -20.51 16.22
CA THR A 524 3.50 -19.64 16.48
C THR A 524 3.21 -18.27 15.87
N LEU A 525 2.92 -17.26 16.69
CA LEU A 525 2.60 -15.89 16.26
C LEU A 525 3.87 -15.05 16.15
N THR A 526 4.06 -14.34 15.05
CA THR A 526 5.32 -13.65 14.75
C THR A 526 5.16 -12.16 14.51
N HIS A 527 6.23 -11.42 14.79
CA HIS A 527 6.39 -10.00 14.51
C HIS A 527 7.72 -9.77 13.78
N ARG A 528 7.72 -8.89 12.77
CA ARG A 528 8.97 -8.44 12.10
C ARG A 528 9.87 -7.69 13.09
N ILE A 529 11.17 -7.79 12.93
CA ILE A 529 12.13 -7.08 13.79
C ILE A 529 12.35 -5.68 13.23
N GLN A 530 12.26 -4.66 14.09
CA GLN A 530 12.65 -3.30 13.75
C GLN A 530 14.18 -3.19 13.75
N GLY A 531 14.77 -2.74 12.64
CA GLY A 531 16.20 -2.46 12.57
C GLY A 531 16.57 -1.03 12.97
N PRO A 532 17.88 -0.75 13.15
CA PRO A 532 19.01 -1.69 13.02
C PRO A 532 19.10 -2.72 14.15
N SER A 533 18.51 -2.41 15.31
CA SER A 533 18.39 -3.30 16.44
C SER A 533 17.10 -3.00 17.20
N SER A 534 16.52 -4.03 17.82
CA SER A 534 15.35 -3.86 18.68
C SER A 534 15.28 -4.95 19.74
N THR A 535 14.45 -4.67 20.75
CA THR A 535 14.19 -5.56 21.88
C THR A 535 12.70 -5.88 21.91
N ALA A 536 12.36 -7.16 21.95
CA ALA A 536 11.02 -7.64 22.25
C ALA A 536 10.96 -8.16 23.69
N THR A 537 9.94 -7.77 24.44
CA THR A 537 9.62 -8.32 25.76
C THR A 537 8.18 -8.80 25.79
N ILE A 538 7.93 -9.99 26.32
CA ILE A 538 6.58 -10.47 26.61
C ILE A 538 6.35 -10.65 28.10
N GLU A 539 5.14 -10.36 28.57
CA GLU A 539 4.63 -10.83 29.87
C GLU A 539 3.84 -12.13 29.63
N LEU A 540 4.32 -13.24 30.18
CA LEU A 540 3.75 -14.57 29.99
C LEU A 540 3.18 -15.09 31.32
N ASP A 541 1.89 -15.40 31.34
CA ASP A 541 1.24 -16.23 32.34
C ASP A 541 1.30 -17.70 31.90
N TYR A 542 2.03 -18.50 32.68
CA TYR A 542 2.26 -19.93 32.44
C TYR A 542 1.58 -20.83 33.48
N SER A 543 0.68 -20.28 34.29
CA SER A 543 0.01 -21.02 35.39
C SER A 543 -0.78 -22.24 34.90
N GLN A 544 -1.28 -22.20 33.66
CA GLN A 544 -2.10 -23.25 33.04
C GLN A 544 -1.30 -24.21 32.13
N MET A 545 0.04 -24.20 32.19
CA MET A 545 0.84 -25.17 31.46
C MET A 545 0.67 -26.59 32.02
N ALA A 546 0.57 -27.56 31.13
CA ALA A 546 0.56 -28.99 31.43
C ALA A 546 1.98 -29.60 31.38
N ASN A 547 2.10 -30.86 31.82
CA ASN A 547 3.37 -31.57 31.70
C ASN A 547 3.74 -31.80 30.23
N GLY A 548 4.99 -31.53 29.88
CA GLY A 548 5.48 -31.57 28.50
C GLY A 548 5.31 -30.26 27.72
N ASP A 549 4.64 -29.25 28.26
CA ASP A 549 4.46 -27.98 27.53
C ASP A 549 5.78 -27.20 27.39
N ARG A 550 5.87 -26.47 26.28
CA ARG A 550 6.94 -25.53 25.90
C ARG A 550 6.31 -24.25 25.38
N SER A 551 6.63 -23.11 25.98
CA SER A 551 6.13 -21.81 25.54
C SER A 551 7.13 -20.70 25.80
N GLY A 552 7.18 -19.70 24.93
CA GLY A 552 8.10 -18.58 25.13
C GLY A 552 8.20 -17.62 23.95
N LEU A 553 9.35 -16.96 23.87
CA LEU A 553 9.73 -15.99 22.86
C LEU A 553 10.95 -16.49 22.09
N ALA A 554 10.80 -16.66 20.77
CA ALA A 554 11.81 -17.18 19.87
C ALA A 554 12.37 -16.10 18.94
N MET A 555 13.64 -16.26 18.56
CA MET A 555 14.20 -15.75 17.33
C MET A 555 13.97 -16.80 16.25
N LEU A 556 12.93 -16.59 15.44
CA LEU A 556 12.47 -17.58 14.46
C LEU A 556 13.06 -17.30 13.07
N ARG A 557 13.73 -18.31 12.50
CA ARG A 557 14.16 -18.43 11.10
C ARG A 557 14.50 -19.91 10.79
N ASP A 558 15.24 -20.20 9.73
CA ASP A 558 15.78 -21.54 9.43
C ASP A 558 16.79 -22.04 10.48
N GLN A 559 17.48 -21.10 11.14
CA GLN A 559 18.26 -21.35 12.35
C GLN A 559 17.67 -20.51 13.47
N SER A 560 17.21 -21.15 14.55
CA SER A 560 16.43 -20.51 15.60
C SER A 560 16.97 -20.81 17.00
N ALA A 561 16.63 -19.92 17.92
CA ALA A 561 16.81 -20.09 19.35
C ALA A 561 15.65 -19.44 20.10
N TRP A 562 15.37 -19.86 21.32
CA TRP A 562 14.27 -19.31 22.11
C TRP A 562 14.55 -19.28 23.59
N ILE A 563 13.89 -18.36 24.29
CA ILE A 563 13.78 -18.34 25.75
C ILE A 563 12.33 -18.56 26.15
N GLY A 564 12.09 -19.43 27.13
CA GLY A 564 10.73 -19.85 27.46
C GLY A 564 10.62 -20.66 28.73
N ILE A 565 9.39 -21.02 29.06
CA ILE A 565 9.07 -21.97 30.11
C ILE A 565 8.98 -23.38 29.53
N ARG A 566 9.57 -24.33 30.24
CA ARG A 566 9.32 -25.76 30.07
C ARG A 566 8.77 -26.34 31.36
N LYS A 567 7.80 -27.24 31.23
CA LYS A 567 7.23 -27.99 32.36
C LYS A 567 7.44 -29.47 32.12
N ASP A 568 8.29 -30.09 32.92
CA ASP A 568 8.68 -31.50 32.78
C ASP A 568 8.59 -32.21 34.13
N ASN A 569 7.88 -33.33 34.15
CA ASN A 569 7.61 -34.16 35.33
C ASN A 569 7.22 -33.33 36.57
N GLY A 570 6.34 -32.33 36.37
CA GLY A 570 5.88 -31.41 37.42
C GLY A 570 6.84 -30.27 37.76
N VAL A 571 8.08 -30.27 37.25
CA VAL A 571 9.06 -29.21 37.46
C VAL A 571 8.93 -28.13 36.40
N THR A 572 8.85 -26.87 36.82
CA THR A 572 8.77 -25.71 35.91
C THR A 572 10.07 -24.93 35.90
N ARG A 573 10.64 -24.69 34.72
CA ARG A 573 11.93 -24.01 34.53
C ARG A 573 11.84 -22.99 33.41
N VAL A 574 12.53 -21.87 33.59
CA VAL A 574 12.90 -21.01 32.46
C VAL A 574 14.11 -21.63 31.76
N SER A 575 14.10 -21.64 30.43
CA SER A 575 15.06 -22.32 29.59
C SER A 575 15.40 -21.45 28.39
N MET A 576 16.69 -21.37 28.06
CA MET A 576 17.18 -20.90 26.77
C MET A 576 17.58 -22.12 25.97
N THR A 577 16.94 -22.33 24.82
CA THR A 577 17.20 -23.45 23.90
C THR A 577 17.79 -22.93 22.61
N ASN A 578 18.85 -23.59 22.15
CA ASN A 578 19.58 -23.25 20.92
C ASN A 578 19.75 -24.50 20.05
N GLY A 579 20.19 -24.34 18.80
CA GLY A 579 20.44 -25.45 17.87
C GLY A 579 19.19 -25.97 17.17
N LEU A 580 18.17 -25.12 17.00
CA LEU A 580 17.05 -25.43 16.11
C LEU A 580 17.47 -25.11 14.68
N THR A 581 17.48 -26.09 13.78
CA THR A 581 18.04 -25.92 12.43
C THR A 581 17.22 -26.64 11.37
N MET A 582 17.20 -26.06 10.17
CA MET A 582 16.75 -26.70 8.94
C MET A 582 17.89 -26.91 7.95
N ASN A 583 17.74 -27.87 7.05
CA ASN A 583 18.60 -28.02 5.87
C ASN A 583 18.06 -27.21 4.66
N SER A 584 18.74 -27.33 3.51
CA SER A 584 18.39 -26.65 2.26
C SER A 584 17.04 -27.07 1.65
N SER A 585 16.48 -28.21 2.07
CA SER A 585 15.13 -28.64 1.70
C SER A 585 14.08 -28.19 2.73
N TRP A 586 14.45 -27.34 3.69
CA TRP A 586 13.61 -26.85 4.78
C TRP A 586 13.07 -27.95 5.70
N ALA A 587 13.77 -29.10 5.73
CA ALA A 587 13.52 -30.15 6.69
C ALA A 587 14.30 -29.88 7.98
N THR A 588 13.67 -30.14 9.13
CA THR A 588 14.33 -30.00 10.43
C THR A 588 15.50 -30.97 10.55
N THR A 589 16.67 -30.45 10.92
CA THR A 589 17.87 -31.23 11.25
C THR A 589 18.25 -31.12 12.71
N GLY A 590 17.75 -30.10 13.42
CA GLY A 590 17.91 -29.94 14.85
C GLY A 590 16.63 -29.43 15.50
N THR A 591 16.19 -30.10 16.56
CA THR A 591 15.04 -29.67 17.39
C THR A 591 15.45 -28.83 18.59
N GLY A 592 16.74 -28.52 18.69
CA GLY A 592 17.33 -27.73 19.76
C GLY A 592 17.59 -28.49 21.06
N SER A 593 18.50 -27.96 21.87
CA SER A 593 18.85 -28.43 23.20
C SER A 593 18.89 -27.27 24.21
N GLU A 594 18.62 -27.57 25.48
CA GLU A 594 18.72 -26.57 26.55
C GLU A 594 20.17 -26.15 26.72
N ALA A 595 20.47 -24.88 26.44
CA ALA A 595 21.79 -24.30 26.61
C ALA A 595 21.99 -23.69 28.01
N ALA A 596 20.90 -23.23 28.64
CA ALA A 596 20.88 -22.77 30.02
C ALA A 596 19.44 -22.82 30.57
N GLY A 597 19.30 -22.95 31.89
CA GLY A 597 17.98 -22.88 32.52
C GLY A 597 18.04 -22.69 34.04
N ALA A 598 16.96 -22.19 34.61
CA ALA A 598 16.80 -21.96 36.05
C ALA A 598 15.39 -22.37 36.51
N ASN A 599 15.27 -22.79 37.76
CA ASN A 599 13.96 -23.08 38.36
C ASN A 599 13.20 -21.77 38.57
N VAL A 600 11.90 -21.77 38.28
CA VAL A 600 11.02 -20.62 38.48
C VAL A 600 9.72 -21.05 39.13
N SER A 601 9.06 -20.10 39.78
CA SER A 601 7.75 -20.28 40.42
C SER A 601 6.91 -18.99 40.28
N GLY A 602 5.63 -19.04 40.66
CA GLY A 602 4.75 -17.86 40.68
C GLY A 602 3.82 -17.69 39.47
N GLY A 603 3.95 -18.51 38.42
CA GLY A 603 2.98 -18.55 37.31
C GLY A 603 3.05 -17.40 36.30
N LYS A 604 3.86 -16.36 36.55
CA LYS A 604 4.15 -15.27 35.61
C LYS A 604 5.65 -15.03 35.43
N ILE A 605 6.04 -14.61 34.23
CA ILE A 605 7.42 -14.28 33.87
C ILE A 605 7.46 -13.25 32.75
N TRP A 606 8.50 -12.44 32.69
CA TRP A 606 8.81 -11.61 31.53
C TRP A 606 9.97 -12.23 30.76
N LEU A 607 9.80 -12.40 29.46
CA LEU A 607 10.80 -12.99 28.57
C LEU A 607 11.22 -11.93 27.55
N ARG A 608 12.53 -11.73 27.39
CA ARG A 608 13.08 -10.67 26.55
C ARG A 608 14.13 -11.21 25.60
N VAL A 609 14.06 -10.73 24.36
CA VAL A 609 15.06 -10.95 23.32
C VAL A 609 15.51 -9.61 22.75
N SER A 610 16.82 -9.37 22.72
CA SER A 610 17.41 -8.19 22.06
C SER A 610 18.20 -8.65 20.84
N ALA A 611 17.96 -8.08 19.67
CA ALA A 611 18.61 -8.51 18.42
C ALA A 611 19.27 -7.34 17.68
N ASP A 612 20.49 -7.55 17.19
CA ASP A 612 21.14 -6.70 16.18
C ASP A 612 20.90 -7.32 14.80
N ILE A 613 20.20 -6.60 13.92
CA ILE A 613 19.91 -7.06 12.56
C ILE A 613 20.58 -6.19 11.49
N ARG A 614 21.59 -5.41 11.87
CA ARG A 614 22.45 -4.73 10.88
C ARG A 614 23.02 -5.74 9.90
N PRO A 615 23.13 -5.41 8.60
CA PRO A 615 23.65 -6.37 7.64
C PRO A 615 25.04 -6.90 7.99
N GLY A 616 25.28 -8.17 7.66
CA GLY A 616 26.57 -8.84 7.81
C GLY A 616 26.58 -10.01 8.79
N SER A 617 27.76 -10.65 8.91
CA SER A 617 28.00 -11.79 9.79
C SER A 617 28.27 -11.36 11.24
N GLY A 618 28.19 -12.31 12.18
CA GLY A 618 28.52 -12.08 13.60
C GLY A 618 27.48 -11.29 14.39
N ARG A 619 26.33 -10.99 13.78
CA ARG A 619 25.18 -10.38 14.45
C ARG A 619 24.53 -11.37 15.41
N THR A 620 24.05 -10.88 16.55
CA THR A 620 23.55 -11.76 17.61
C THR A 620 22.20 -11.33 18.17
N ALA A 621 21.51 -12.30 18.76
CA ALA A 621 20.42 -12.09 19.69
C ALA A 621 20.81 -12.56 21.10
N THR A 622 20.42 -11.80 22.12
CA THR A 622 20.61 -12.13 23.53
C THR A 622 19.28 -12.31 24.22
N PHE A 623 19.26 -13.23 25.20
CA PHE A 623 18.04 -13.70 25.86
C PHE A 623 18.13 -13.39 27.35
N SER A 624 17.05 -12.84 27.90
CA SER A 624 16.95 -12.54 29.33
C SER A 624 15.54 -12.72 29.84
N TYR A 625 15.39 -12.96 31.14
CA TYR A 625 14.09 -13.10 31.78
C TYR A 625 14.01 -12.27 33.06
N SER A 626 12.80 -12.00 33.52
CA SER A 626 12.53 -11.34 34.80
C SER A 626 11.34 -12.00 35.50
N THR A 627 11.40 -12.11 36.82
CA THR A 627 10.30 -12.61 37.66
C THR A 627 9.52 -11.48 38.36
N ASN A 628 9.99 -10.23 38.25
CA ASN A 628 9.35 -9.05 38.83
C ASN A 628 8.97 -7.97 37.79
N GLY A 629 9.33 -8.18 36.53
CA GLY A 629 9.04 -7.27 35.41
C GLY A 629 10.01 -6.09 35.26
N SER A 630 10.93 -5.89 36.21
CA SER A 630 11.86 -4.76 36.22
C SER A 630 13.33 -5.19 36.07
N THR A 631 13.74 -6.25 36.75
CA THR A 631 15.14 -6.71 36.80
C THR A 631 15.30 -7.92 35.90
N PHE A 632 16.12 -7.79 34.84
CA PHE A 632 16.33 -8.84 33.85
C PHE A 632 17.67 -9.55 34.06
N THR A 633 17.63 -10.87 34.05
CA THR A 633 18.79 -11.76 34.14
C THR A 633 19.03 -12.40 32.79
N ASN A 634 20.25 -12.26 32.25
CA ASN A 634 20.66 -12.95 31.02
C ASN A 634 20.64 -14.46 31.22
N LEU A 635 20.19 -15.21 30.21
CA LEU A 635 20.11 -16.66 30.26
C LEU A 635 20.69 -17.28 28.98
N GLY A 636 21.76 -18.05 29.14
CA GLY A 636 22.42 -18.75 28.04
C GLY A 636 23.36 -17.87 27.20
N PRO A 637 24.03 -18.47 26.22
CA PRO A 637 24.92 -17.74 25.32
C PRO A 637 24.15 -16.85 24.34
N ALA A 638 24.84 -15.86 23.77
CA ALA A 638 24.33 -15.14 22.62
C ALA A 638 24.12 -16.08 21.44
N PHE A 639 23.02 -15.92 20.70
CA PHE A 639 22.71 -16.67 19.49
C PHE A 639 23.17 -15.88 18.26
N THR A 640 24.05 -16.46 17.44
CA THR A 640 24.49 -15.84 16.18
C THR A 640 23.41 -15.99 15.12
N LEU A 641 22.99 -14.87 14.53
CA LEU A 641 21.98 -14.83 13.49
C LEU A 641 22.59 -15.23 12.14
N ASN A 642 21.99 -16.21 11.48
CA ASN A 642 22.36 -16.59 10.12
C ASN A 642 22.05 -15.45 9.15
N ASN A 643 22.99 -15.04 8.30
CA ASN A 643 22.79 -13.99 7.30
C ASN A 643 22.62 -14.52 5.87
N ALA A 644 22.48 -15.84 5.69
CA ALA A 644 22.21 -16.45 4.40
C ALA A 644 20.82 -16.02 3.84
N TRP A 645 20.70 -15.86 2.53
CA TRP A 645 19.49 -15.30 1.88
C TRP A 645 18.45 -16.37 1.49
N GLN A 646 18.82 -17.65 1.45
CA GLN A 646 18.04 -18.73 0.82
C GLN A 646 16.68 -18.96 1.49
N PHE A 647 16.53 -18.61 2.77
CA PHE A 647 15.24 -18.64 3.45
C PHE A 647 14.33 -17.47 3.04
N PHE A 648 14.84 -16.48 2.32
CA PHE A 648 14.24 -15.21 1.86
C PHE A 648 13.80 -14.25 2.97
N MET A 649 13.09 -14.73 3.98
CA MET A 649 12.58 -13.88 5.04
C MET A 649 13.68 -13.58 6.05
N GLY A 650 13.62 -12.39 6.65
CA GLY A 650 14.44 -12.01 7.79
C GLY A 650 14.05 -12.76 9.06
N TYR A 651 14.85 -12.57 10.11
CA TYR A 651 14.48 -13.05 11.44
C TYR A 651 13.21 -12.37 11.96
N ARG A 652 12.44 -13.11 12.76
CA ARG A 652 11.25 -12.60 13.46
C ARG A 652 11.30 -12.91 14.95
N PHE A 653 10.69 -12.03 15.75
CA PHE A 653 10.29 -12.39 17.11
C PHE A 653 9.04 -13.27 17.02
N ALA A 654 8.99 -14.37 17.78
CA ALA A 654 7.87 -15.30 17.71
C ALA A 654 7.42 -15.82 19.08
N MET A 655 6.13 -15.69 19.38
CA MET A 655 5.49 -16.26 20.56
C MET A 655 4.89 -17.63 20.19
N PHE A 656 5.11 -18.64 21.03
CA PHE A 656 4.67 -20.00 20.73
C PHE A 656 4.16 -20.75 21.97
N ASN A 657 3.37 -21.78 21.75
CA ASN A 657 3.03 -22.79 22.76
C ASN A 657 2.77 -24.16 22.10
N TYR A 658 3.48 -25.20 22.52
CA TYR A 658 3.27 -26.58 22.06
C TYR A 658 3.52 -27.59 23.19
N ALA A 659 3.03 -28.82 23.02
CA ALA A 659 3.24 -29.90 23.97
C ALA A 659 4.22 -30.94 23.43
N THR A 660 5.02 -31.56 24.28
CA THR A 660 5.86 -32.72 23.91
C THR A 660 5.19 -34.05 24.27
N GLN A 661 4.18 -34.03 25.14
CA GLN A 661 3.50 -35.23 25.66
C GLN A 661 2.05 -35.32 25.19
N ALA A 662 1.19 -34.39 25.61
CA ALA A 662 -0.23 -34.39 25.29
C ALA A 662 -0.78 -32.97 25.24
N LEU A 663 -1.83 -32.76 24.44
CA LEU A 663 -2.55 -31.49 24.42
C LEU A 663 -3.30 -31.26 25.74
N GLY A 664 -3.57 -30.00 26.08
CA GLY A 664 -4.45 -29.65 27.19
C GLY A 664 -4.01 -28.41 27.97
N GLY A 665 -2.71 -28.11 27.98
CA GLY A 665 -2.20 -26.90 28.61
C GLY A 665 -2.37 -25.64 27.77
N SER A 666 -2.26 -24.49 28.43
CA SER A 666 -2.34 -23.18 27.79
C SER A 666 -1.48 -22.14 28.51
N VAL A 667 -1.16 -21.06 27.81
CA VAL A 667 -0.53 -19.85 28.35
C VAL A 667 -1.32 -18.62 27.92
N THR A 668 -1.10 -17.50 28.61
CA THR A 668 -1.59 -16.19 28.19
C THR A 668 -0.43 -15.21 28.09
N VAL A 669 -0.22 -14.64 26.91
CA VAL A 669 0.67 -13.49 26.75
C VAL A 669 -0.14 -12.23 27.04
N ASN A 670 0.09 -11.60 28.18
CA ASN A 670 -0.68 -10.42 28.61
C ASN A 670 -0.23 -9.16 27.86
N ARG A 671 1.04 -9.12 27.46
CA ARG A 671 1.64 -7.95 26.83
C ARG A 671 2.83 -8.36 25.98
N PHE A 672 3.00 -7.68 24.84
CA PHE A 672 4.22 -7.64 24.04
C PHE A 672 4.66 -6.19 23.91
N ASP A 673 5.96 -5.93 24.09
CA ASP A 673 6.58 -4.64 23.88
C ASP A 673 7.74 -4.79 22.90
N MET A 674 7.74 -4.00 21.83
CA MET A 674 8.92 -3.85 20.96
C MET A 674 9.44 -2.43 20.97
N THR A 675 10.71 -2.29 21.34
CA THR A 675 11.41 -0.99 21.42
C THR A 675 12.68 -1.02 20.57
N ALA A 676 13.00 0.10 19.93
CA ALA A 676 14.28 0.33 19.28
C ALA A 676 15.08 1.38 20.07
N PRO A 677 16.43 1.33 20.07
CA PRO A 677 17.29 2.30 20.75
C PRO A 677 17.14 3.75 20.27
#